data_AF-A0A4Y9YAW8-F1
#
_entry.id   AF-A0A4Y9YAW8-F1
#
_cell.length_a   1.000
_cell.length_b   1.000
_cell.length_c   1.000
_cell.angle_alpha   90.00
_cell.angle_beta   90.00
_cell.angle_gamma   90.00
#
_symmetry.space_group_name_H-M   'P 1'
#
loop_
_entity.id
_entity.type
_entity.pdbx_description
1 polymer ?
#
loop_
_entity_poly.entity_id
_entity_poly.type
_entity_poly.pdbx_seq_one_letter_code
_entity_poly.pdbx_strand_id
1 'polypeptide(L)'
;MSDYSDYELEREANIAKNRALLATLDVTADLPPPKKREKTAQPTAKPVQAAKKTKREKQAPPPVRQSVRLRKPVVDPNESVAKKRKREKEEEERRAMEEEERLEAEEKARQAKKPRHYDLDLQDVAQELEPNELSSLRSTFTTAVQTVYPKRVGDPDDLVIEENAKEKAAVAELREKLGNLKVVSRAKVTQERVYSAAYHPDPTKDLIFFGDNHGALSIWDARAPTEDVTDADDDVSAAADETAGTSWRMQLHWPASSRSSITSIKFDPVDAHSVFTSAYDCTVRKLSFTSGISTEVFSMDDTLITCIDLPAAGNELWISDAAGGLTHLDLREDRSKARWYQVSDKKVGTVSINPTAPHYLVAASNSHAMRLWDTRKLRDIEVDTDGERENPNDFDQDIITDYLGSPKGKGCLRAEWRHGKSVSSAYWDPKGKYIVSTCYDDLIRSWDFSGSILKSNTTFPSSRPFSQLRHDCQTGRWVTVFKAQWSPNPDYYPHFTIGNMKRSLDIYSGRGELVARLADPTKISAVQAVTCSHPSVVDRVASAGDPVNHSGKVTYDSTIIIKSIPYSHLYLPTDQTFDECCTSFTQPSPGANLLEYFAQTGLAIMPAPEEASTSSVPTPTFKSLGLIDPLLEALEQLNFKTPTDIQTEALPHALQGRDIIGVASTGSGKTAAFALPILQKLWEEPRGLFACVLAPTRELAYQISQQFEGLGAAMGVRCATIVGGMDMMSQAVALAKRPHIVVATPGRLNDHLENTKGFSLRGLKFLVMDEADRLLDMDFGPIIDTILKAIPRERTTYLFSATMTTKVQKLQRASLSNPVRVEVSEKYSTVSTLLQYYLFMPLPQKDVHLIYLANSLTQNSIIIFTRTVHDAQRVSIMLRTLGFPAVPLHGQLSQSSRLGALAKFKSGGRKVLVATDVASRGLDIPHVDVVINYDVPTHSKDYIHRVGRTARAGRSGKSITLVTQYDVELIQRIEGTLGGKQMELWPIDAEEIALLRERVDEAGRVAINEMKDQGMRGGHGNKRRRDGGGRDDRDRDDDVVEAGMPTKKRSKGRR
;
A
#
# COMPACT_ATOMS: atom_id res chain seq x y z
N MET A 1 6.51 -57.93 25.55
CA MET A 1 6.35 -57.60 24.13
C MET A 1 5.23 -56.58 24.07
N SER A 2 5.40 -55.50 23.31
CA SER A 2 4.43 -54.41 23.20
C SER A 2 4.20 -54.16 21.71
N ASP A 3 2.95 -54.25 21.28
CA ASP A 3 2.61 -54.16 19.87
C ASP A 3 2.68 -52.70 19.41
N TYR A 4 3.80 -52.34 18.78
CA TYR A 4 3.95 -51.08 18.06
C TYR A 4 3.18 -51.14 16.75
N SER A 5 2.59 -50.02 16.35
CA SER A 5 1.85 -49.93 15.09
C SER A 5 2.79 -50.03 13.87
N ASP A 6 2.27 -50.46 12.72
CA ASP A 6 3.04 -50.49 11.46
C ASP A 6 3.67 -49.14 11.11
N TYR A 7 2.98 -48.04 11.46
CA TYR A 7 3.47 -46.67 11.30
C TYR A 7 4.69 -46.37 12.18
N GLU A 8 4.75 -46.90 13.40
CA GLU A 8 5.88 -46.72 14.30
C GLU A 8 7.08 -47.58 13.86
N LEU A 9 6.83 -48.80 13.38
CA LEU A 9 7.85 -49.65 12.76
C LEU A 9 8.45 -49.01 11.50
N GLU A 10 7.63 -48.45 10.60
CA GLU A 10 8.11 -47.73 9.41
C GLU A 10 8.84 -46.42 9.77
N ARG A 11 8.41 -45.74 10.84
CA ARG A 11 9.07 -44.55 11.38
C ARG A 11 10.43 -44.88 11.98
N GLU A 12 10.56 -45.95 12.77
CA GLU A 12 11.85 -46.41 13.29
C GLU A 12 12.77 -46.89 12.17
N ALA A 13 12.25 -47.62 11.18
CA ALA A 13 13.00 -48.02 10.00
C ALA A 13 13.56 -46.80 9.23
N ASN A 14 12.77 -45.73 9.07
CA ASN A 14 13.25 -44.47 8.46
C ASN A 14 14.27 -43.74 9.35
N ILE A 15 14.11 -43.73 10.67
CA ILE A 15 15.09 -43.13 11.59
C ILE A 15 16.43 -43.90 11.53
N ALA A 16 16.39 -45.23 11.50
CA ALA A 16 17.57 -46.08 11.33
C ALA A 16 18.24 -45.85 9.97
N LYS A 17 17.46 -45.79 8.89
CA LYS A 17 17.94 -45.55 7.52
C LYS A 17 18.60 -44.17 7.37
N ASN A 18 18.00 -43.14 7.96
CA ASN A 18 18.57 -41.79 7.98
C ASN A 18 19.82 -41.70 8.88
N ARG A 19 19.89 -42.43 10.00
CA ARG A 19 21.12 -42.55 10.81
C ARG A 19 22.24 -43.24 10.04
N ALA A 20 21.96 -44.32 9.31
CA ALA A 20 22.94 -44.98 8.46
C ALA A 20 23.44 -44.04 7.35
N LEU A 21 22.54 -43.28 6.72
CA LEU A 21 22.87 -42.33 5.66
C LEU A 21 23.73 -41.15 6.18
N LEU A 22 23.45 -40.65 7.39
CA LEU A 22 24.31 -39.67 8.07
C LEU A 22 25.67 -40.25 8.46
N ALA A 23 25.73 -41.51 8.90
CA ALA A 23 26.99 -42.20 9.21
C ALA A 23 27.86 -42.42 7.96
N THR A 24 27.26 -42.59 6.77
CA THR A 24 27.99 -42.63 5.48
C THR A 24 28.40 -41.25 4.94
N LEU A 25 27.99 -40.15 5.58
CA LEU A 25 28.31 -38.78 5.16
C LEU A 25 29.28 -38.04 6.10
N ASP A 26 29.62 -38.65 7.25
CA ASP A 26 30.77 -38.31 8.11
C ASP A 26 30.91 -36.84 8.57
N VAL A 27 29.79 -36.11 8.64
CA VAL A 27 29.76 -34.73 9.15
C VAL A 27 29.67 -34.73 10.67
N THR A 28 30.83 -34.75 11.34
CA THR A 28 30.96 -34.22 12.72
C THR A 28 31.59 -32.82 12.67
N ALA A 29 31.07 -31.90 13.49
CA ALA A 29 31.36 -30.47 13.39
C ALA A 29 32.27 -29.98 14.53
N ASP A 30 33.28 -29.20 14.16
CA ASP A 30 33.95 -28.25 15.06
C ASP A 30 34.56 -27.08 14.26
N LEU A 31 34.64 -25.89 14.86
CA LEU A 31 35.12 -24.66 14.20
C LEU A 31 36.05 -23.86 15.13
N PRO A 32 37.35 -23.65 14.77
CA PRO A 32 38.30 -22.93 15.62
C PRO A 32 38.18 -21.38 15.53
N PRO A 33 38.62 -20.64 16.57
CA PRO A 33 38.40 -19.20 16.71
C PRO A 33 39.39 -18.30 15.93
N PRO A 34 39.06 -17.01 15.72
CA PRO A 34 39.81 -16.13 14.81
C PRO A 34 41.15 -15.61 15.37
N LYS A 35 42.20 -15.63 14.54
CA LYS A 35 43.50 -14.97 14.80
C LYS A 35 43.66 -13.64 14.05
N LYS A 36 44.58 -12.80 14.52
CA LYS A 36 44.80 -11.40 14.11
C LYS A 36 46.02 -11.23 13.20
N ARG A 37 45.95 -10.22 12.31
CA ARG A 37 47.08 -9.54 11.61
C ARG A 37 47.76 -10.43 10.52
N GLU A 38 48.54 -9.90 9.56
CA GLU A 38 49.35 -8.66 9.52
C GLU A 38 49.12 -7.74 8.30
N LYS A 39 49.95 -6.69 8.19
CA LYS A 39 49.97 -5.70 7.10
C LYS A 39 51.10 -6.02 6.12
N THR A 40 50.88 -5.88 4.82
CA THR A 40 51.94 -5.81 3.79
C THR A 40 51.72 -4.65 2.82
N ALA A 41 52.78 -4.29 2.08
CA ALA A 41 53.01 -2.97 1.49
C ALA A 41 51.94 -2.42 0.52
N GLN A 42 51.81 -1.08 0.52
CA GLN A 42 51.18 -0.34 -0.58
C GLN A 42 52.09 -0.34 -1.82
N PRO A 43 51.56 -0.60 -3.04
CA PRO A 43 52.23 -0.18 -4.26
C PRO A 43 52.11 1.34 -4.44
N THR A 44 53.21 2.00 -4.81
CA THR A 44 53.25 3.47 -4.97
C THR A 44 52.54 3.92 -6.25
N ALA A 45 51.64 4.90 -6.12
CA ALA A 45 50.88 5.42 -7.24
C ALA A 45 51.77 6.26 -8.19
N LYS A 46 51.91 5.81 -9.45
CA LYS A 46 52.36 6.67 -10.55
C LYS A 46 51.17 7.50 -11.06
N PRO A 47 51.37 8.76 -11.48
CA PRO A 47 50.27 9.64 -11.88
C PRO A 47 49.67 9.22 -13.22
N VAL A 48 48.55 8.50 -13.18
CA VAL A 48 47.72 8.23 -14.35
C VAL A 48 47.06 9.54 -14.80
N GLN A 49 47.28 9.91 -16.06
CA GLN A 49 46.81 11.18 -16.62
C GLN A 49 45.27 11.21 -16.68
N ALA A 50 44.69 12.41 -16.53
CA ALA A 50 43.25 12.59 -16.50
C ALA A 50 42.60 12.13 -17.83
N ALA A 51 41.81 11.05 -17.77
CA ALA A 51 41.02 10.60 -18.90
C ALA A 51 40.11 11.72 -19.39
N LYS A 52 40.11 11.98 -20.71
CA LYS A 52 39.28 13.03 -21.32
C LYS A 52 37.82 12.77 -20.99
N LYS A 53 37.16 13.71 -20.29
CA LYS A 53 35.70 13.69 -20.10
C LYS A 53 35.02 13.60 -21.47
N THR A 54 34.31 12.51 -21.72
CA THR A 54 33.37 12.42 -22.84
C THR A 54 32.40 13.60 -22.71
N LYS A 55 32.27 14.38 -23.78
CA LYS A 55 31.61 15.68 -23.73
C LYS A 55 30.09 15.48 -23.69
N ARG A 56 29.53 15.27 -22.49
CA ARG A 56 28.08 15.07 -22.28
C ARG A 56 27.33 16.18 -23.01
N GLU A 57 26.48 15.78 -23.95
CA GLU A 57 25.77 16.70 -24.82
C GLU A 57 24.83 17.56 -23.97
N LYS A 58 24.79 18.86 -24.26
CA LYS A 58 23.93 19.79 -23.52
C LYS A 58 22.54 19.72 -24.13
N GLN A 59 21.58 19.15 -23.41
CA GLN A 59 20.17 19.50 -23.64
C GLN A 59 20.03 21.02 -23.63
N ALA A 60 19.33 21.56 -24.62
CA ALA A 60 19.07 22.98 -24.71
C ALA A 60 18.12 23.42 -23.58
N PRO A 61 18.30 24.60 -22.97
CA PRO A 61 17.33 25.13 -22.03
C PRO A 61 16.00 25.43 -22.76
N PRO A 62 14.85 25.33 -22.08
CA PRO A 62 13.55 25.63 -22.69
C PRO A 62 13.51 27.07 -23.25
N PRO A 63 12.79 27.31 -24.36
CA PRO A 63 12.87 28.56 -25.09
C PRO A 63 12.24 29.73 -24.31
N VAL A 64 13.09 30.53 -23.67
CA VAL A 64 12.70 31.81 -23.06
C VAL A 64 12.03 32.69 -24.13
N ARG A 65 10.83 33.19 -23.82
CA ARG A 65 9.94 33.94 -24.73
C ARG A 65 10.47 35.34 -25.06
N GLN A 66 11.58 35.42 -25.79
CA GLN A 66 12.08 36.67 -26.38
C GLN A 66 11.20 37.10 -27.56
N SER A 67 11.07 38.41 -27.77
CA SER A 67 10.20 38.96 -28.80
C SER A 67 10.73 38.68 -30.21
N VAL A 68 9.82 38.33 -31.12
CA VAL A 68 10.11 37.90 -32.51
C VAL A 68 10.99 38.90 -33.27
N ARG A 69 10.94 40.19 -32.90
CA ARG A 69 11.68 41.30 -33.53
C ARG A 69 13.22 41.16 -33.48
N LEU A 70 13.77 40.28 -32.63
CA LEU A 70 15.22 40.04 -32.52
C LEU A 70 15.74 38.86 -33.38
N ARG A 71 14.88 38.10 -34.07
CA ARG A 71 15.29 37.00 -34.94
C ARG A 71 15.49 37.43 -36.40
N LYS A 72 16.61 38.11 -36.68
CA LYS A 72 17.21 38.13 -38.02
C LYS A 72 18.74 37.94 -37.91
N PRO A 73 19.35 36.92 -38.56
CA PRO A 73 20.80 36.84 -38.65
C PRO A 73 21.33 38.01 -39.48
N VAL A 74 22.50 38.53 -39.11
CA VAL A 74 23.19 39.56 -39.90
C VAL A 74 23.74 38.88 -41.16
N VAL A 75 23.24 39.28 -42.32
CA VAL A 75 23.74 38.81 -43.62
C VAL A 75 24.98 39.63 -43.98
N ASP A 76 26.10 38.96 -44.22
CA ASP A 76 27.34 39.58 -44.67
C ASP A 76 27.16 40.13 -46.10
N PRO A 77 27.36 41.44 -46.36
CA PRO A 77 27.08 42.05 -47.66
C PRO A 77 27.89 41.49 -48.85
N ASN A 78 28.99 40.77 -48.60
CA ASN A 78 29.93 40.28 -49.63
C ASN A 78 29.92 38.73 -49.79
N GLU A 79 28.81 38.07 -49.48
CA GLU A 79 28.69 36.61 -49.65
C GLU A 79 28.66 36.15 -51.12
N SER A 80 29.43 35.10 -51.44
CA SER A 80 29.46 34.54 -52.79
C SER A 80 28.21 33.73 -53.15
N VAL A 81 27.81 33.77 -54.42
CA VAL A 81 26.57 33.15 -54.94
C VAL A 81 26.43 31.67 -54.57
N ALA A 82 27.54 30.92 -54.52
CA ALA A 82 27.55 29.51 -54.12
C ALA A 82 27.24 29.30 -52.63
N LYS A 83 27.75 30.17 -51.73
CA LYS A 83 27.42 30.11 -50.30
C LYS A 83 25.96 30.49 -50.05
N LYS A 84 25.49 31.56 -50.70
CA LYS A 84 24.09 32.02 -50.60
C LYS A 84 23.11 30.88 -50.94
N ARG A 85 23.28 30.23 -52.09
CA ARG A 85 22.45 29.08 -52.50
C ARG A 85 22.51 27.89 -51.53
N LYS A 86 23.67 27.62 -50.91
CA LYS A 86 23.80 26.54 -49.93
C LYS A 86 23.02 26.84 -48.64
N ARG A 87 23.12 28.06 -48.11
CA ARG A 87 22.32 28.49 -46.94
C ARG A 87 20.83 28.44 -47.25
N GLU A 88 20.42 28.92 -48.42
CA GLU A 88 19.00 28.93 -48.83
C GLU A 88 18.42 27.51 -48.85
N LYS A 89 19.15 26.52 -49.40
CA LYS A 89 18.73 25.11 -49.38
C LYS A 89 18.75 24.48 -47.97
N GLU A 90 19.78 24.75 -47.16
CA GLU A 90 19.87 24.29 -45.76
C GLU A 90 18.82 24.93 -44.84
N GLU A 91 18.23 26.07 -45.23
CA GLU A 91 17.11 26.70 -44.54
C GLU A 91 15.75 26.16 -45.02
N GLU A 92 15.64 25.81 -46.31
CA GLU A 92 14.45 25.16 -46.89
C GLU A 92 14.27 23.72 -46.37
N GLU A 93 15.33 22.90 -46.39
CA GLU A 93 15.33 21.52 -45.86
C GLU A 93 14.97 21.46 -44.36
N ARG A 94 15.46 22.42 -43.57
CA ARG A 94 15.14 22.48 -42.14
C ARG A 94 13.69 22.91 -41.88
N ARG A 95 13.12 23.80 -42.70
CA ARG A 95 11.71 24.17 -42.59
C ARG A 95 10.77 23.02 -42.94
N ALA A 96 11.11 22.23 -43.96
CA ALA A 96 10.34 21.02 -44.29
C ALA A 96 10.30 20.03 -43.11
N MET A 97 11.45 19.79 -42.47
CA MET A 97 11.55 18.93 -41.28
C MET A 97 10.78 19.49 -40.06
N GLU A 98 10.84 20.81 -39.83
CA GLU A 98 10.04 21.50 -38.79
C GLU A 98 8.52 21.48 -39.06
N GLU A 99 8.08 21.35 -40.32
CA GLU A 99 6.65 21.20 -40.68
C GLU A 99 6.18 19.73 -40.61
N GLU A 100 7.03 18.77 -40.98
CA GLU A 100 6.77 17.33 -40.87
C GLU A 100 6.62 16.90 -39.40
N GLU A 101 7.55 17.31 -38.52
CA GLU A 101 7.46 17.07 -37.06
C GLU A 101 6.19 17.71 -36.45
N ARG A 102 5.78 18.90 -36.95
CA ARG A 102 4.52 19.54 -36.54
C ARG A 102 3.29 18.74 -36.97
N LEU A 103 3.28 18.21 -38.18
CA LEU A 103 2.17 17.39 -38.69
C LEU A 103 2.05 16.07 -37.92
N GLU A 104 3.16 15.39 -37.63
CA GLU A 104 3.16 14.19 -36.76
C GLU A 104 2.65 14.52 -35.35
N ALA A 105 3.10 15.63 -34.74
CA ALA A 105 2.65 16.05 -33.42
C ALA A 105 1.14 16.40 -33.39
N GLU A 106 0.64 17.04 -34.44
CA GLU A 106 -0.78 17.41 -34.58
C GLU A 106 -1.67 16.18 -34.86
N GLU A 107 -1.21 15.23 -35.69
CA GLU A 107 -1.83 13.91 -35.90
C GLU A 107 -1.87 13.10 -34.58
N LYS A 108 -0.76 13.03 -33.85
CA LYS A 108 -0.65 12.31 -32.57
C LYS A 108 -1.56 12.93 -31.50
N ALA A 109 -1.65 14.26 -31.46
CA ALA A 109 -2.62 14.98 -30.61
C ALA A 109 -4.08 14.76 -31.05
N ARG A 110 -4.34 14.64 -32.36
CA ARG A 110 -5.66 14.30 -32.92
C ARG A 110 -6.08 12.88 -32.54
N GLN A 111 -5.17 11.90 -32.61
CA GLN A 111 -5.42 10.53 -32.15
C GLN A 111 -5.68 10.48 -30.65
N ALA A 112 -4.86 11.17 -29.83
CA ALA A 112 -5.02 11.23 -28.38
C ALA A 112 -6.33 11.91 -27.92
N LYS A 113 -6.95 12.75 -28.76
CA LYS A 113 -8.22 13.42 -28.50
C LYS A 113 -9.46 12.67 -28.99
N LYS A 114 -9.33 11.53 -29.69
CA LYS A 114 -10.50 10.70 -30.01
C LYS A 114 -11.09 10.11 -28.71
N PRO A 115 -12.42 10.08 -28.54
CA PRO A 115 -13.03 9.39 -27.41
C PRO A 115 -12.64 7.90 -27.44
N ARG A 116 -12.37 7.31 -26.27
CA ARG A 116 -11.89 5.92 -26.16
C ARG A 116 -13.00 4.86 -26.28
N HIS A 117 -14.17 5.25 -26.80
CA HIS A 117 -15.29 4.37 -27.08
C HIS A 117 -15.49 4.30 -28.60
N TYR A 118 -15.65 3.09 -29.14
CA TYR A 118 -16.17 2.85 -30.49
C TYR A 118 -17.70 2.80 -30.48
N ASP A 119 -18.33 3.72 -29.74
CA ASP A 119 -19.74 4.03 -29.94
C ASP A 119 -19.81 4.85 -31.23
N LEU A 120 -19.89 4.16 -32.37
CA LEU A 120 -20.28 4.79 -33.63
C LEU A 120 -21.70 5.30 -33.45
N ASP A 121 -21.89 6.62 -33.37
CA ASP A 121 -23.23 7.16 -33.56
C ASP A 121 -23.63 6.92 -35.02
N LEU A 122 -24.51 5.94 -35.20
CA LEU A 122 -25.02 5.55 -36.50
C LEU A 122 -25.83 6.66 -37.16
N GLN A 123 -26.23 7.71 -36.43
CA GLN A 123 -26.87 8.90 -37.01
C GLN A 123 -25.84 9.80 -37.70
N ASP A 124 -24.65 9.98 -37.13
CA ASP A 124 -23.57 10.78 -37.75
C ASP A 124 -23.01 10.05 -38.97
N VAL A 125 -22.70 8.75 -38.84
CA VAL A 125 -22.23 7.94 -39.97
C VAL A 125 -23.28 7.82 -41.09
N ALA A 126 -24.58 7.83 -40.76
CA ALA A 126 -25.65 7.85 -41.76
C ALA A 126 -25.87 9.22 -42.43
N GLN A 127 -25.30 10.30 -41.92
CA GLN A 127 -25.39 11.64 -42.54
C GLN A 127 -24.30 11.86 -43.62
N GLU A 128 -23.17 11.15 -43.55
CA GLU A 128 -22.05 11.29 -44.50
C GLU A 128 -22.06 10.27 -45.66
N LEU A 129 -22.99 9.31 -45.67
CA LEU A 129 -23.06 8.22 -46.66
C LEU A 129 -24.07 8.48 -47.79
N GLU A 130 -23.70 8.14 -49.02
CA GLU A 130 -24.59 8.22 -50.18
C GLU A 130 -25.74 7.17 -50.09
N PRO A 131 -26.92 7.40 -50.70
CA PRO A 131 -28.09 6.53 -50.54
C PRO A 131 -27.86 5.06 -50.90
N ASN A 132 -26.97 4.78 -51.85
CA ASN A 132 -26.59 3.43 -52.24
C ASN A 132 -25.74 2.74 -51.15
N GLU A 133 -24.82 3.46 -50.53
CA GLU A 133 -23.97 2.96 -49.43
C GLU A 133 -24.81 2.72 -48.18
N LEU A 134 -25.75 3.63 -47.88
CA LEU A 134 -26.77 3.45 -46.84
C LEU A 134 -27.63 2.19 -47.06
N SER A 135 -27.94 1.83 -48.32
CA SER A 135 -28.66 0.60 -48.64
C SER A 135 -27.81 -0.66 -48.39
N SER A 136 -26.52 -0.60 -48.74
CA SER A 136 -25.55 -1.68 -48.48
C SER A 136 -25.31 -1.86 -46.98
N LEU A 137 -25.12 -0.76 -46.25
CA LEU A 137 -24.96 -0.74 -44.79
C LEU A 137 -26.20 -1.31 -44.09
N ARG A 138 -27.42 -0.95 -44.54
CA ARG A 138 -28.67 -1.52 -44.02
C ARG A 138 -28.81 -3.01 -44.31
N SER A 139 -28.44 -3.48 -45.50
CA SER A 139 -28.44 -4.93 -45.79
C SER A 139 -27.41 -5.68 -44.94
N THR A 140 -26.25 -5.08 -44.71
CA THR A 140 -25.17 -5.62 -43.86
C THR A 140 -25.61 -5.68 -42.39
N PHE A 141 -26.21 -4.62 -41.84
CA PHE A 141 -26.75 -4.64 -40.47
C PHE A 141 -27.96 -5.59 -40.32
N THR A 142 -28.84 -5.68 -41.33
CA THR A 142 -29.94 -6.66 -41.31
C THR A 142 -29.39 -8.08 -41.28
N THR A 143 -28.37 -8.36 -42.08
CA THR A 143 -27.65 -9.64 -42.08
C THR A 143 -26.97 -9.88 -40.73
N ALA A 144 -26.27 -8.88 -40.18
CA ALA A 144 -25.56 -8.98 -38.90
C ALA A 144 -26.50 -9.24 -37.71
N VAL A 145 -27.68 -8.61 -37.68
CA VAL A 145 -28.72 -8.84 -36.66
C VAL A 145 -29.41 -10.21 -36.83
N GLN A 146 -29.50 -10.72 -38.07
CA GLN A 146 -30.00 -12.08 -38.34
C GLN A 146 -28.96 -13.17 -38.07
N THR A 147 -27.67 -12.89 -38.25
CA THR A 147 -26.57 -13.76 -37.81
C THR A 147 -26.34 -13.60 -36.32
N VAL A 148 -27.11 -14.36 -35.53
CA VAL A 148 -26.76 -14.60 -34.12
C VAL A 148 -25.38 -15.28 -34.11
N TYR A 149 -24.33 -14.51 -33.84
CA TYR A 149 -23.00 -15.02 -33.53
C TYR A 149 -22.92 -15.27 -32.01
N PRO A 150 -23.14 -16.51 -31.52
CA PRO A 150 -22.34 -16.93 -30.38
C PRO A 150 -20.86 -16.83 -30.81
N LYS A 151 -19.96 -16.52 -29.86
CA LYS A 151 -18.53 -16.80 -30.07
C LYS A 151 -18.44 -18.27 -30.50
N ARG A 152 -17.80 -18.57 -31.64
CA ARG A 152 -17.67 -19.95 -32.13
C ARG A 152 -16.85 -20.76 -31.12
N VAL A 153 -17.56 -21.44 -30.22
CA VAL A 153 -17.08 -22.70 -29.65
C VAL A 153 -16.85 -23.61 -30.85
N GLY A 154 -15.59 -23.94 -31.14
CA GLY A 154 -15.24 -24.74 -32.31
C GLY A 154 -15.95 -26.09 -32.27
N ASP A 155 -16.38 -26.59 -33.42
CA ASP A 155 -17.03 -27.90 -33.48
C ASP A 155 -16.03 -28.98 -33.02
N PRO A 156 -16.35 -29.81 -32.01
CA PRO A 156 -15.42 -30.83 -31.52
C PRO A 156 -14.96 -31.86 -32.55
N ASP A 157 -15.64 -31.98 -33.71
CA ASP A 157 -15.30 -32.96 -34.75
C ASP A 157 -14.31 -32.45 -35.83
N ASP A 158 -14.02 -31.15 -35.90
CA ASP A 158 -13.23 -30.53 -37.00
C ASP A 158 -11.73 -30.95 -37.05
N LEU A 159 -11.23 -31.70 -36.06
CA LEU A 159 -9.79 -31.92 -35.86
C LEU A 159 -9.33 -33.35 -35.50
N VAL A 160 -10.14 -34.39 -35.70
CA VAL A 160 -9.72 -35.78 -35.42
C VAL A 160 -9.04 -36.42 -36.65
N ILE A 161 -8.03 -37.29 -36.42
CA ILE A 161 -7.30 -38.12 -37.42
C ILE A 161 -6.07 -37.47 -38.14
N GLU A 162 -5.72 -36.20 -37.88
CA GLU A 162 -4.36 -35.66 -38.22
C GLU A 162 -3.53 -35.20 -37.00
N GLU A 163 -4.03 -35.47 -35.78
CA GLU A 163 -3.55 -34.86 -34.54
C GLU A 163 -2.07 -35.08 -34.22
N ASN A 164 -1.56 -36.32 -34.11
CA ASN A 164 -0.22 -36.54 -33.54
C ASN A 164 0.95 -35.89 -34.32
N ALA A 165 0.78 -35.58 -35.62
CA ALA A 165 1.76 -34.83 -36.40
C ALA A 165 1.55 -33.31 -36.24
N LYS A 166 0.30 -32.83 -36.36
CA LYS A 166 -0.07 -31.42 -36.18
C LYS A 166 0.21 -30.93 -34.75
N GLU A 167 -0.04 -31.74 -33.73
CA GLU A 167 0.29 -31.44 -32.33
C GLU A 167 1.80 -31.33 -32.11
N LYS A 168 2.63 -32.21 -32.71
CA LYS A 168 4.09 -32.09 -32.62
C LYS A 168 4.60 -30.83 -33.32
N ALA A 169 4.03 -30.48 -34.47
CA ALA A 169 4.33 -29.22 -35.15
C ALA A 169 3.91 -28.00 -34.31
N ALA A 170 2.69 -28.00 -33.76
CA ALA A 170 2.18 -26.92 -32.91
C ALA A 170 2.95 -26.78 -31.57
N VAL A 171 3.44 -27.89 -30.99
CA VAL A 171 4.33 -27.85 -29.82
C VAL A 171 5.74 -27.35 -30.19
N ALA A 172 6.23 -27.64 -31.40
CA ALA A 172 7.48 -27.07 -31.89
C ALA A 172 7.36 -25.55 -32.16
N GLU A 173 6.28 -25.12 -32.81
CA GLU A 173 5.94 -23.71 -33.02
C GLU A 173 5.74 -22.97 -31.68
N LEU A 174 5.10 -23.62 -30.69
CA LEU A 174 4.96 -23.08 -29.34
C LEU A 174 6.33 -22.99 -28.62
N ARG A 175 7.23 -23.97 -28.82
CA ARG A 175 8.63 -23.89 -28.33
C ARG A 175 9.42 -22.78 -29.00
N GLU A 176 9.19 -22.50 -30.28
CA GLU A 176 9.84 -21.39 -31.00
C GLU A 176 9.34 -20.03 -30.49
N LYS A 177 8.01 -19.87 -30.38
CA LYS A 177 7.37 -18.63 -29.88
C LYS A 177 7.67 -18.36 -28.41
N LEU A 178 7.62 -19.38 -27.55
CA LEU A 178 7.90 -19.24 -26.10
C LEU A 178 9.39 -19.33 -25.74
N GLY A 179 10.23 -19.96 -26.57
CA GLY A 179 11.67 -20.14 -26.28
C GLY A 179 12.47 -18.84 -26.33
N ASN A 180 11.97 -17.83 -27.06
CA ASN A 180 12.57 -16.50 -27.14
C ASN A 180 12.13 -15.56 -26.00
N LEU A 181 11.27 -16.03 -25.09
CA LEU A 181 10.79 -15.24 -23.96
C LEU A 181 11.89 -14.93 -22.95
N LYS A 182 11.85 -13.72 -22.41
CA LYS A 182 12.76 -13.26 -21.35
C LYS A 182 11.97 -12.60 -20.24
N VAL A 183 12.44 -12.76 -19.01
CA VAL A 183 11.90 -12.07 -17.83
C VAL A 183 12.19 -10.58 -18.01
N VAL A 184 11.17 -9.77 -18.28
CA VAL A 184 11.35 -8.35 -18.64
C VAL A 184 11.54 -7.51 -17.38
N SER A 185 10.51 -7.45 -16.54
CA SER A 185 10.47 -6.56 -15.37
C SER A 185 10.24 -7.31 -14.07
N ARG A 186 10.61 -6.64 -12.96
CA ARG A 186 10.31 -7.03 -11.58
C ARG A 186 9.42 -5.93 -10.96
N ALA A 187 8.22 -5.76 -11.50
CA ALA A 187 7.25 -4.85 -10.93
C ALA A 187 6.73 -5.38 -9.59
N LYS A 188 6.18 -4.52 -8.71
CA LYS A 188 5.49 -4.95 -7.50
C LYS A 188 4.10 -4.31 -7.45
N VAL A 189 3.08 -5.05 -7.89
CA VAL A 189 1.70 -4.56 -8.06
C VAL A 189 0.98 -4.30 -6.73
N THR A 190 1.29 -5.07 -5.69
CA THR A 190 0.75 -4.86 -4.34
C THR A 190 1.80 -5.21 -3.30
N GLN A 191 1.68 -4.66 -2.09
CA GLN A 191 2.50 -5.09 -0.94
C GLN A 191 2.01 -6.40 -0.33
N GLU A 192 0.78 -6.78 -0.65
CA GLU A 192 0.05 -7.89 -0.05
C GLU A 192 0.22 -9.22 -0.78
N ARG A 193 -0.23 -10.28 -0.12
CA ARG A 193 -0.26 -11.63 -0.68
C ARG A 193 -1.38 -11.76 -1.72
N VAL A 194 -1.03 -12.23 -2.92
CA VAL A 194 -1.97 -12.48 -4.02
C VAL A 194 -2.41 -13.95 -4.03
N TYR A 195 -3.72 -14.18 -4.02
CA TYR A 195 -4.33 -15.52 -4.04
C TYR A 195 -5.01 -15.87 -5.36
N SER A 196 -5.32 -14.88 -6.20
CA SER A 196 -5.91 -15.09 -7.52
C SER A 196 -5.43 -14.03 -8.52
N ALA A 197 -5.37 -14.38 -9.81
CA ALA A 197 -4.96 -13.49 -10.88
C ALA A 197 -5.68 -13.86 -12.19
N ALA A 198 -6.03 -12.86 -13.01
CA ALA A 198 -6.65 -13.04 -14.32
C ALA A 198 -6.24 -11.92 -15.29
N TYR A 199 -6.03 -12.24 -16.57
CA TYR A 199 -5.98 -11.22 -17.62
C TYR A 199 -7.40 -10.76 -17.99
N HIS A 200 -7.53 -9.51 -18.40
CA HIS A 200 -8.74 -9.00 -19.03
C HIS A 200 -9.03 -9.74 -20.34
N PRO A 201 -10.29 -10.12 -20.66
CA PRO A 201 -10.62 -11.01 -21.78
C PRO A 201 -10.54 -10.36 -23.17
N ASP A 202 -10.66 -9.04 -23.25
CA ASP A 202 -10.48 -8.25 -24.48
C ASP A 202 -9.02 -8.27 -24.96
N PRO A 203 -8.73 -8.75 -26.19
CA PRO A 203 -7.37 -8.91 -26.70
C PRO A 203 -6.60 -7.60 -26.92
N THR A 204 -7.27 -6.45 -26.86
CA THR A 204 -6.64 -5.13 -27.02
C THR A 204 -6.05 -4.58 -25.72
N LYS A 205 -6.38 -5.19 -24.56
CA LYS A 205 -6.09 -4.65 -23.21
C LYS A 205 -5.13 -5.56 -22.43
N ASP A 206 -3.87 -5.14 -22.28
CA ASP A 206 -2.90 -5.76 -21.36
C ASP A 206 -3.14 -5.42 -19.88
N LEU A 207 -4.40 -5.46 -19.45
CA LEU A 207 -4.82 -5.27 -18.07
C LEU A 207 -4.84 -6.61 -17.35
N ILE A 208 -4.17 -6.67 -16.20
CA ILE A 208 -4.09 -7.85 -15.34
C ILE A 208 -4.73 -7.51 -14.00
N PHE A 209 -5.56 -8.41 -13.51
CA PHE A 209 -6.35 -8.27 -12.29
C PHE A 209 -5.81 -9.23 -11.24
N PHE A 210 -5.59 -8.75 -10.03
CA PHE A 210 -5.03 -9.50 -8.91
C PHE A 210 -5.90 -9.38 -7.66
N GLY A 211 -6.16 -10.49 -6.99
CA GLY A 211 -6.96 -10.56 -5.76
C GLY A 211 -6.06 -10.76 -4.55
N ASP A 212 -6.13 -9.83 -3.59
CA ASP A 212 -5.30 -9.86 -2.40
C ASP A 212 -5.96 -10.49 -1.16
N ASN A 213 -5.14 -10.71 -0.14
CA ASN A 213 -5.49 -11.20 1.20
C ASN A 213 -6.45 -10.30 2.00
N HIS A 214 -6.73 -9.07 1.55
CA HIS A 214 -7.55 -8.09 2.27
C HIS A 214 -8.85 -7.75 1.53
N GLY A 215 -9.21 -8.47 0.46
CA GLY A 215 -10.48 -8.27 -0.25
C GLY A 215 -10.47 -7.14 -1.28
N ALA A 216 -9.28 -6.67 -1.66
CA ALA A 216 -9.13 -5.71 -2.73
C ALA A 216 -8.80 -6.43 -4.05
N LEU A 217 -9.50 -6.02 -5.11
CA LEU A 217 -9.21 -6.35 -6.49
C LEU A 217 -8.31 -5.24 -7.04
N SER A 218 -7.09 -5.58 -7.43
CA SER A 218 -6.13 -4.64 -8.00
C SER A 218 -6.05 -4.80 -9.52
N ILE A 219 -6.16 -3.70 -10.26
CA ILE A 219 -5.92 -3.63 -11.70
C ILE A 219 -4.48 -3.18 -11.92
N TRP A 220 -3.77 -3.78 -12.88
CA TRP A 220 -2.44 -3.34 -13.30
C TRP A 220 -2.34 -3.35 -14.82
N ASP A 221 -1.80 -2.28 -15.39
CA ASP A 221 -1.55 -2.17 -16.82
C ASP A 221 -0.07 -2.37 -17.12
N ALA A 222 0.23 -3.44 -17.88
CA ALA A 222 1.56 -3.84 -18.32
C ALA A 222 2.04 -3.12 -19.61
N ARG A 223 1.26 -2.17 -20.13
CA ARG A 223 1.57 -1.30 -21.28
C ARG A 223 1.31 0.18 -21.05
N ALA A 224 0.53 0.56 -20.03
CA ALA A 224 0.49 1.94 -19.59
C ALA A 224 1.93 2.43 -19.46
N PRO A 225 2.25 3.66 -19.91
CA PRO A 225 3.42 4.30 -19.35
C PRO A 225 3.25 4.23 -17.82
N THR A 226 4.34 3.99 -17.10
CA THR A 226 4.43 4.65 -15.80
C THR A 226 4.09 6.09 -16.09
N GLU A 227 2.98 6.60 -15.55
CA GLU A 227 2.75 8.04 -15.58
C GLU A 227 4.06 8.65 -15.09
N ASP A 228 4.62 9.63 -15.82
CA ASP A 228 5.77 10.37 -15.31
C ASP A 228 5.32 10.87 -13.95
N VAL A 229 5.82 10.23 -12.89
CA VAL A 229 5.27 10.44 -11.55
C VAL A 229 5.74 11.82 -11.17
N THR A 230 4.86 12.79 -11.43
CA THR A 230 4.95 14.17 -11.00
C THR A 230 4.66 14.20 -9.50
N ASP A 231 5.56 13.54 -8.75
CA ASP A 231 6.24 14.15 -7.61
C ASP A 231 6.26 15.66 -7.90
N ALA A 232 5.64 16.47 -7.04
CA ALA A 232 5.03 17.75 -7.42
C ALA A 232 6.03 18.93 -7.65
N ASP A 233 7.19 18.61 -8.23
CA ASP A 233 8.33 19.44 -8.65
C ASP A 233 8.33 19.76 -10.17
N ASP A 234 7.48 19.12 -10.99
CA ASP A 234 7.52 19.12 -12.47
C ASP A 234 8.83 18.58 -13.11
N ASP A 235 9.82 18.14 -12.31
CA ASP A 235 11.04 17.48 -12.79
C ASP A 235 10.79 15.98 -13.10
N VAL A 236 10.77 15.62 -14.38
CA VAL A 236 10.62 14.22 -14.84
C VAL A 236 11.73 13.34 -14.25
N SER A 237 11.36 12.48 -13.30
CA SER A 237 12.29 11.57 -12.66
C SER A 237 12.65 10.42 -13.62
N ALA A 238 13.88 10.43 -14.12
CA ALA A 238 14.47 9.30 -14.85
C ALA A 238 14.77 8.13 -13.89
N ALA A 239 13.70 7.51 -13.36
CA ALA A 239 13.75 6.30 -12.55
C ALA A 239 14.12 5.09 -13.42
N ALA A 240 14.86 4.15 -12.85
CA ALA A 240 15.27 2.95 -13.56
C ALA A 240 14.09 2.00 -13.83
N ASP A 241 14.22 1.21 -14.89
CA ASP A 241 13.27 0.23 -15.42
C ASP A 241 11.99 0.83 -16.05
N GLU A 242 12.08 1.14 -17.36
CA GLU A 242 11.02 1.66 -18.27
C GLU A 242 9.80 0.72 -18.46
N THR A 243 9.57 -0.23 -17.55
CA THR A 243 8.67 -1.38 -17.73
C THR A 243 7.91 -1.78 -16.45
N ALA A 244 7.81 -0.88 -15.46
CA ALA A 244 7.16 -1.16 -14.18
C ALA A 244 5.61 -1.23 -14.25
N GLY A 245 4.98 -0.47 -15.15
CA GLY A 245 3.53 -0.37 -15.29
C GLY A 245 2.82 0.31 -14.11
N THR A 246 1.53 0.60 -14.25
CA THR A 246 0.74 1.37 -13.27
C THR A 246 -0.37 0.51 -12.67
N SER A 247 -0.61 0.60 -11.35
CA SER A 247 -1.64 -0.21 -10.66
C SER A 247 -2.63 0.64 -9.85
N TRP A 248 -3.87 0.16 -9.79
CA TRP A 248 -5.01 0.78 -9.11
C TRP A 248 -5.72 -0.26 -8.25
N ARG A 249 -6.07 0.08 -7.01
CA ARG A 249 -6.67 -0.87 -6.04
C ARG A 249 -8.14 -0.53 -5.77
N MET A 250 -9.03 -1.50 -5.96
CA MET A 250 -10.46 -1.38 -5.69
C MET A 250 -10.84 -2.30 -4.53
N GLN A 251 -11.31 -1.75 -3.41
CA GLN A 251 -11.85 -2.56 -2.32
C GLN A 251 -13.22 -3.11 -2.74
N LEU A 252 -13.37 -4.44 -2.77
CA LEU A 252 -14.54 -5.11 -3.36
C LEU A 252 -15.30 -5.95 -2.32
N HIS A 253 -14.54 -6.66 -1.49
CA HIS A 253 -14.99 -7.40 -0.33
C HIS A 253 -14.75 -6.60 0.96
N TRP A 254 -15.56 -6.79 1.99
CA TRP A 254 -15.52 -5.99 3.23
C TRP A 254 -15.93 -6.84 4.44
N PRO A 255 -15.26 -6.74 5.61
CA PRO A 255 -14.21 -5.77 5.97
C PRO A 255 -12.81 -6.14 5.48
N ALA A 256 -12.00 -5.12 5.19
CA ALA A 256 -10.64 -5.27 4.66
C ALA A 256 -9.69 -6.02 5.63
N SER A 257 -9.66 -7.34 5.51
CA SER A 257 -9.14 -8.27 6.53
C SER A 257 -8.75 -9.59 5.87
N SER A 258 -7.95 -10.41 6.57
CA SER A 258 -7.57 -11.75 6.11
C SER A 258 -8.77 -12.64 5.76
N ARG A 259 -9.93 -12.42 6.43
CA ARG A 259 -11.19 -13.09 6.12
C ARG A 259 -11.78 -12.69 4.77
N SER A 260 -11.53 -11.50 4.23
CA SER A 260 -12.00 -11.13 2.88
C SER A 260 -11.03 -11.49 1.75
N SER A 261 -10.02 -12.34 1.98
CA SER A 261 -9.08 -12.80 0.92
C SER A 261 -9.80 -13.29 -0.34
N ILE A 262 -9.46 -12.76 -1.52
CA ILE A 262 -10.09 -13.15 -2.79
C ILE A 262 -9.56 -14.51 -3.26
N THR A 263 -10.44 -15.51 -3.37
CA THR A 263 -10.10 -16.92 -3.65
C THR A 263 -10.14 -17.27 -5.14
N SER A 264 -10.94 -16.55 -5.92
CA SER A 264 -11.07 -16.71 -7.36
C SER A 264 -11.54 -15.42 -8.03
N ILE A 265 -11.04 -15.17 -9.25
CA ILE A 265 -11.45 -14.08 -10.14
C ILE A 265 -11.88 -14.72 -11.46
N LYS A 266 -13.09 -14.41 -11.92
CA LYS A 266 -13.64 -14.86 -13.20
C LYS A 266 -14.32 -13.69 -13.90
N PHE A 267 -13.89 -13.37 -15.12
CA PHE A 267 -14.65 -12.43 -15.96
C PHE A 267 -15.98 -13.04 -16.39
N ASP A 268 -16.98 -12.19 -16.58
CA ASP A 268 -18.23 -12.62 -17.22
C ASP A 268 -17.92 -12.99 -18.69
N PRO A 269 -18.27 -14.21 -19.15
CA PRO A 269 -17.89 -14.67 -20.50
C PRO A 269 -18.68 -13.95 -21.61
N VAL A 270 -19.80 -13.31 -21.25
CA VAL A 270 -20.62 -12.48 -22.15
C VAL A 270 -20.17 -11.01 -22.05
N ASP A 271 -20.02 -10.47 -20.83
CA ASP A 271 -19.64 -9.07 -20.61
C ASP A 271 -18.18 -8.89 -20.12
N ALA A 272 -17.29 -8.49 -21.03
CA ALA A 272 -15.91 -8.14 -20.69
C ALA A 272 -15.77 -6.98 -19.67
N HIS A 273 -16.83 -6.18 -19.46
CA HIS A 273 -16.86 -5.08 -18.49
C HIS A 273 -17.35 -5.51 -17.10
N SER A 274 -17.57 -6.81 -16.87
CA SER A 274 -17.95 -7.37 -15.57
C SER A 274 -16.98 -8.44 -15.09
N VAL A 275 -16.72 -8.45 -13.79
CA VAL A 275 -15.91 -9.48 -13.13
C VAL A 275 -16.60 -10.01 -11.87
N PHE A 276 -16.59 -11.32 -11.70
CA PHE A 276 -17.01 -12.03 -10.50
C PHE A 276 -15.79 -12.34 -9.63
N THR A 277 -15.93 -12.12 -8.32
CA THR A 277 -14.94 -12.51 -7.31
C THR A 277 -15.60 -13.29 -6.18
N SER A 278 -14.93 -14.34 -5.72
CA SER A 278 -15.27 -15.04 -4.48
C SER A 278 -14.23 -14.77 -3.40
N ALA A 279 -14.61 -14.75 -2.13
CA ALA A 279 -13.69 -14.56 -1.02
C ALA A 279 -13.99 -15.46 0.19
N TYR A 280 -13.06 -15.48 1.15
CA TYR A 280 -13.24 -16.17 2.45
C TYR A 280 -14.24 -15.47 3.39
N ASP A 281 -14.89 -14.37 2.97
CA ASP A 281 -16.04 -13.78 3.69
C ASP A 281 -17.37 -14.44 3.30
N CYS A 282 -17.27 -15.58 2.60
CA CYS A 282 -18.36 -16.41 2.12
C CYS A 282 -19.31 -15.70 1.13
N THR A 283 -18.89 -14.57 0.53
CA THR A 283 -19.64 -13.88 -0.51
C THR A 283 -19.04 -14.11 -1.91
N VAL A 284 -19.91 -14.06 -2.92
CA VAL A 284 -19.55 -13.89 -4.33
C VAL A 284 -20.12 -12.56 -4.81
N ARG A 285 -19.27 -11.74 -5.43
CA ARG A 285 -19.60 -10.36 -5.83
C ARG A 285 -19.35 -10.16 -7.31
N LYS A 286 -20.26 -9.44 -7.99
CA LYS A 286 -20.07 -8.96 -9.36
C LYS A 286 -19.73 -7.48 -9.32
N LEU A 287 -18.61 -7.10 -9.93
CA LEU A 287 -18.22 -5.71 -10.16
C LEU A 287 -18.46 -5.37 -11.62
N SER A 288 -19.22 -4.31 -11.88
CA SER A 288 -19.38 -3.72 -13.21
C SER A 288 -18.44 -2.51 -13.33
N PHE A 289 -17.48 -2.54 -14.27
CA PHE A 289 -16.56 -1.42 -14.49
C PHE A 289 -17.25 -0.21 -15.14
N THR A 290 -18.37 -0.41 -15.82
CA THR A 290 -19.18 0.67 -16.44
C THR A 290 -19.97 1.47 -15.42
N SER A 291 -20.43 0.86 -14.33
CA SER A 291 -21.15 1.53 -13.24
C SER A 291 -20.28 1.87 -12.02
N GLY A 292 -19.15 1.17 -11.85
CA GLY A 292 -18.35 1.19 -10.63
C GLY A 292 -19.00 0.48 -9.44
N ILE A 293 -20.17 -0.14 -9.63
CA ILE A 293 -20.95 -0.77 -8.55
C ILE A 293 -20.50 -2.22 -8.37
N SER A 294 -20.24 -2.59 -7.12
CA SER A 294 -20.20 -3.97 -6.66
C SER A 294 -21.57 -4.39 -6.17
N THR A 295 -22.10 -5.49 -6.70
CA THR A 295 -23.28 -6.18 -6.18
C THR A 295 -22.88 -7.53 -5.59
N GLU A 296 -23.53 -7.88 -4.48
CA GLU A 296 -23.46 -9.23 -3.93
C GLU A 296 -24.42 -10.13 -4.72
N VAL A 297 -23.89 -11.25 -5.23
CA VAL A 297 -24.63 -12.20 -6.07
C VAL A 297 -25.05 -13.42 -5.26
N PHE A 298 -24.17 -13.87 -4.36
CA PHE A 298 -24.39 -15.03 -3.50
C PHE A 298 -23.65 -14.85 -2.18
N SER A 299 -24.17 -15.48 -1.12
CA SER A 299 -23.63 -15.49 0.24
C SER A 299 -23.93 -16.83 0.88
N MET A 300 -22.99 -17.40 1.64
CA MET A 300 -23.18 -18.66 2.38
C MET A 300 -22.85 -18.48 3.86
N ASP A 301 -23.69 -19.00 4.76
CA ASP A 301 -23.49 -18.82 6.20
C ASP A 301 -22.35 -19.71 6.72
N ASP A 302 -21.36 -19.07 7.37
CA ASP A 302 -20.12 -19.61 7.98
C ASP A 302 -19.26 -20.61 7.15
N THR A 303 -19.64 -20.90 5.90
CA THR A 303 -19.00 -21.92 5.05
C THR A 303 -18.15 -21.28 3.96
N LEU A 304 -16.82 -21.42 4.07
CA LEU A 304 -15.85 -20.75 3.19
C LEU A 304 -15.97 -21.18 1.72
N ILE A 305 -16.26 -20.22 0.83
CA ILE A 305 -16.24 -20.41 -0.62
C ILE A 305 -14.79 -20.53 -1.13
N THR A 306 -14.52 -21.55 -1.95
CA THR A 306 -13.16 -21.96 -2.36
C THR A 306 -12.84 -21.64 -3.81
N CYS A 307 -13.83 -21.67 -4.70
CA CYS A 307 -13.70 -21.35 -6.12
C CYS A 307 -15.07 -21.07 -6.74
N ILE A 308 -15.08 -20.34 -7.85
CA ILE A 308 -16.23 -20.17 -8.74
C ILE A 308 -15.84 -20.47 -10.19
N ASP A 309 -16.81 -20.91 -11.00
CA ASP A 309 -16.69 -21.00 -12.46
C ASP A 309 -18.04 -20.72 -13.16
N LEU A 310 -17.98 -20.25 -14.41
CA LEU A 310 -19.15 -19.92 -15.23
C LEU A 310 -19.06 -20.60 -16.60
N PRO A 311 -20.16 -21.17 -17.14
CA PRO A 311 -20.19 -21.69 -18.49
C PRO A 311 -20.18 -20.55 -19.50
N ALA A 312 -19.78 -20.81 -20.75
CA ALA A 312 -19.65 -19.80 -21.80
C ALA A 312 -20.93 -18.96 -22.09
N ALA A 313 -22.10 -19.44 -21.65
CA ALA A 313 -23.37 -18.72 -21.77
C ALA A 313 -23.60 -17.63 -20.69
N GLY A 314 -22.76 -17.52 -19.66
CA GLY A 314 -22.79 -16.47 -18.62
C GLY A 314 -23.99 -16.46 -17.67
N ASN A 315 -25.07 -17.18 -17.97
CA ASN A 315 -26.32 -17.18 -17.18
C ASN A 315 -26.28 -18.01 -15.90
N GLU A 316 -25.28 -18.86 -15.71
CA GLU A 316 -25.19 -19.81 -14.58
C GLU A 316 -23.87 -19.61 -13.83
N LEU A 317 -23.88 -19.90 -12.54
CA LEU A 317 -22.70 -19.83 -11.67
C LEU A 317 -22.60 -21.13 -10.87
N TRP A 318 -21.43 -21.76 -10.91
CA TRP A 318 -21.10 -22.90 -10.05
C TRP A 318 -20.06 -22.48 -9.01
N ILE A 319 -20.31 -22.85 -7.76
CA ILE A 319 -19.55 -22.44 -6.58
C ILE A 319 -19.09 -23.70 -5.86
N SER A 320 -17.84 -23.77 -5.42
CA SER A 320 -17.36 -24.85 -4.53
C SER A 320 -17.01 -24.33 -3.15
N ASP A 321 -17.16 -25.17 -2.13
CA ASP A 321 -17.06 -24.78 -0.72
C ASP A 321 -16.13 -25.67 0.15
N ALA A 322 -15.98 -25.28 1.41
CA ALA A 322 -15.16 -25.97 2.40
C ALA A 322 -15.87 -27.13 3.15
N ALA A 323 -17.19 -27.21 3.13
CA ALA A 323 -17.96 -28.34 3.67
C ALA A 323 -17.87 -29.58 2.75
N GLY A 324 -17.59 -29.37 1.46
CA GLY A 324 -17.44 -30.41 0.45
C GLY A 324 -18.51 -30.37 -0.65
N GLY A 325 -19.30 -29.31 -0.72
CA GLY A 325 -20.39 -29.16 -1.67
C GLY A 325 -20.06 -28.38 -2.95
N LEU A 326 -21.09 -28.36 -3.81
CA LEU A 326 -21.18 -27.55 -5.01
C LEU A 326 -22.54 -26.84 -5.03
N THR A 327 -22.54 -25.50 -5.05
CA THR A 327 -23.76 -24.73 -5.27
C THR A 327 -23.96 -24.45 -6.76
N HIS A 328 -25.17 -24.67 -7.24
CA HIS A 328 -25.65 -24.21 -8.55
C HIS A 328 -26.58 -23.01 -8.37
N LEU A 329 -26.29 -21.91 -9.06
CA LEU A 329 -27.11 -20.71 -9.12
C LEU A 329 -27.37 -20.31 -10.58
N ASP A 330 -28.63 -20.12 -10.97
CA ASP A 330 -28.99 -19.43 -12.20
C ASP A 330 -29.09 -17.92 -11.91
N LEU A 331 -28.29 -17.11 -12.59
CA LEU A 331 -28.18 -15.66 -12.35
C LEU A 331 -29.40 -14.87 -12.85
N ARG A 332 -30.38 -15.55 -13.47
CA ARG A 332 -31.67 -14.99 -13.92
C ARG A 332 -32.80 -15.27 -12.94
N GLU A 333 -32.56 -16.12 -11.93
CA GLU A 333 -33.54 -16.49 -10.90
C GLU A 333 -33.22 -15.85 -9.54
N ASP A 334 -34.15 -15.96 -8.58
CA ASP A 334 -33.86 -15.54 -7.21
C ASP A 334 -32.88 -16.49 -6.52
N ARG A 335 -31.97 -15.93 -5.71
CA ARG A 335 -30.98 -16.68 -4.92
C ARG A 335 -31.57 -17.78 -4.03
N SER A 336 -32.84 -17.70 -3.63
CA SER A 336 -33.54 -18.75 -2.87
C SER A 336 -33.74 -20.05 -3.66
N LYS A 337 -33.52 -20.04 -4.98
CA LYS A 337 -33.51 -21.24 -5.84
C LYS A 337 -32.11 -21.84 -6.06
N ALA A 338 -31.08 -21.29 -5.43
CA ALA A 338 -29.77 -21.93 -5.41
C ALA A 338 -29.90 -23.35 -4.85
N ARG A 339 -29.24 -24.32 -5.49
CA ARG A 339 -29.24 -25.73 -5.05
C ARG A 339 -27.85 -26.16 -4.66
N TRP A 340 -27.71 -26.80 -3.50
CA TRP A 340 -26.42 -27.20 -2.95
C TRP A 340 -26.28 -28.73 -2.91
N TYR A 341 -25.22 -29.27 -3.50
CA TYR A 341 -24.99 -30.71 -3.61
C TYR A 341 -23.70 -31.10 -2.87
N GLN A 342 -23.80 -31.88 -1.79
CA GLN A 342 -22.65 -32.35 -1.01
C GLN A 342 -21.87 -33.47 -1.71
N VAL A 343 -21.05 -33.12 -2.68
CA VAL A 343 -20.31 -34.07 -3.53
C VAL A 343 -19.08 -34.72 -2.88
N SER A 344 -18.72 -34.37 -1.63
CA SER A 344 -17.73 -35.09 -0.82
C SER A 344 -17.86 -34.79 0.69
N ASP A 345 -17.34 -35.73 1.47
CA ASP A 345 -17.02 -35.68 2.91
C ASP A 345 -16.07 -34.54 3.35
N LYS A 346 -15.43 -33.86 2.38
CA LYS A 346 -14.34 -32.89 2.62
C LYS A 346 -14.33 -31.80 1.55
N LYS A 347 -13.98 -30.57 1.97
CA LYS A 347 -13.62 -29.41 1.15
C LYS A 347 -13.29 -29.73 -0.31
N VAL A 348 -14.12 -29.21 -1.21
CA VAL A 348 -13.82 -29.15 -2.63
C VAL A 348 -12.92 -27.93 -2.84
N GLY A 349 -11.68 -28.15 -3.31
CA GLY A 349 -10.69 -27.10 -3.50
C GLY A 349 -10.88 -26.31 -4.79
N THR A 350 -11.59 -26.86 -5.77
CA THR A 350 -11.84 -26.25 -7.09
C THR A 350 -13.03 -26.92 -7.77
N VAL A 351 -13.87 -26.10 -8.40
CA VAL A 351 -14.82 -26.47 -9.45
C VAL A 351 -14.31 -25.94 -10.80
N SER A 352 -14.48 -26.70 -11.87
CA SER A 352 -14.26 -26.22 -13.25
C SER A 352 -15.24 -26.85 -14.24
N ILE A 353 -15.79 -26.02 -15.12
CA ILE A 353 -16.77 -26.41 -16.14
C ILE A 353 -16.05 -26.63 -17.47
N ASN A 354 -16.47 -27.64 -18.25
CA ASN A 354 -15.92 -27.88 -19.59
C ASN A 354 -16.41 -26.79 -20.57
N PRO A 355 -15.53 -26.02 -21.24
CA PRO A 355 -15.95 -24.91 -22.10
C PRO A 355 -16.74 -25.32 -23.36
N THR A 356 -16.44 -26.50 -23.93
CA THR A 356 -17.08 -27.01 -25.16
C THR A 356 -18.31 -27.88 -24.86
N ALA A 357 -18.36 -28.50 -23.68
CA ALA A 357 -19.49 -29.30 -23.20
C ALA A 357 -19.93 -28.89 -21.77
N PRO A 358 -20.60 -27.73 -21.58
CA PRO A 358 -20.86 -27.13 -20.25
C PRO A 358 -21.70 -27.96 -19.26
N HIS A 359 -22.25 -29.09 -19.69
CA HIS A 359 -22.89 -30.06 -18.80
C HIS A 359 -21.88 -30.94 -18.05
N TYR A 360 -20.59 -30.88 -18.36
CA TYR A 360 -19.53 -31.57 -17.63
C TYR A 360 -18.78 -30.65 -16.68
N LEU A 361 -18.72 -31.07 -15.42
CA LEU A 361 -18.10 -30.33 -14.32
C LEU A 361 -17.09 -31.24 -13.61
N VAL A 362 -15.85 -30.78 -13.47
CA VAL A 362 -14.83 -31.46 -12.64
C VAL A 362 -14.74 -30.78 -11.27
N ALA A 363 -14.67 -31.61 -10.23
CA ALA A 363 -14.47 -31.19 -8.84
C ALA A 363 -13.24 -31.89 -8.25
N ALA A 364 -12.36 -31.12 -7.61
CA ALA A 364 -11.17 -31.62 -6.91
C ALA A 364 -11.37 -31.52 -5.39
N SER A 365 -11.20 -32.61 -4.64
CA SER A 365 -11.44 -32.63 -3.19
C SER A 365 -10.24 -33.10 -2.36
N ASN A 366 -10.18 -32.58 -1.13
CA ASN A 366 -9.32 -33.08 -0.05
C ASN A 366 -9.67 -34.51 0.42
N SER A 367 -10.66 -35.18 -0.19
CA SER A 367 -10.89 -36.63 -0.06
C SER A 367 -9.95 -37.51 -0.90
N HIS A 368 -8.91 -36.90 -1.49
CA HIS A 368 -7.95 -37.52 -2.42
C HIS A 368 -8.59 -37.92 -3.76
N ALA A 369 -9.81 -37.44 -4.03
CA ALA A 369 -10.56 -37.72 -5.24
C ALA A 369 -10.67 -36.50 -6.16
N MET A 370 -10.52 -36.76 -7.47
CA MET A 370 -11.02 -35.91 -8.54
C MET A 370 -12.27 -36.58 -9.13
N ARG A 371 -13.39 -35.86 -9.22
CA ARG A 371 -14.67 -36.38 -9.72
C ARG A 371 -15.15 -35.60 -10.93
N LEU A 372 -15.69 -36.30 -11.92
CA LEU A 372 -16.30 -35.73 -13.11
C LEU A 372 -17.81 -35.99 -13.09
N TRP A 373 -18.61 -34.92 -13.11
CA TRP A 373 -20.06 -34.92 -12.96
C TRP A 373 -20.77 -34.48 -14.26
N ASP A 374 -21.96 -35.03 -14.49
CA ASP A 374 -22.92 -34.58 -15.50
C ASP A 374 -24.00 -33.74 -14.83
N THR A 375 -23.89 -32.41 -14.96
CA THR A 375 -24.69 -31.45 -14.18
C THR A 375 -26.17 -31.48 -14.48
N ARG A 376 -26.57 -32.03 -15.65
CA ARG A 376 -27.98 -32.26 -16.00
C ARG A 376 -28.64 -33.16 -14.97
N LYS A 377 -28.01 -34.30 -14.65
CA LYS A 377 -28.53 -35.28 -13.69
C LYS A 377 -28.48 -34.79 -12.24
N LEU A 378 -27.60 -33.84 -11.90
CA LEU A 378 -27.66 -33.15 -10.60
C LEU A 378 -28.91 -32.24 -10.51
N ARG A 379 -29.31 -31.60 -11.62
CA ARG A 379 -30.56 -30.80 -11.68
C ARG A 379 -31.82 -31.68 -11.68
N ASP A 380 -31.72 -32.91 -12.19
CA ASP A 380 -32.78 -33.92 -12.22
C ASP A 380 -32.96 -34.70 -10.89
N ILE A 381 -32.36 -34.24 -9.77
CA ILE A 381 -32.62 -34.78 -8.44
C ILE A 381 -33.92 -34.17 -7.90
N GLU A 382 -34.90 -35.04 -7.67
CA GLU A 382 -36.20 -34.75 -7.05
C GLU A 382 -36.22 -35.39 -5.65
N VAL A 383 -36.94 -34.76 -4.71
CA VAL A 383 -37.07 -35.22 -3.32
C VAL A 383 -38.55 -35.26 -2.95
N ASP A 384 -39.04 -36.40 -2.47
CA ASP A 384 -40.37 -36.49 -1.86
C ASP A 384 -40.36 -35.76 -0.51
N THR A 385 -41.21 -34.73 -0.37
CA THR A 385 -41.17 -33.77 0.74
C THR A 385 -41.93 -34.23 1.99
N ASP A 386 -41.88 -35.52 2.30
CA ASP A 386 -42.62 -36.16 3.41
C ASP A 386 -41.93 -36.02 4.78
N GLY A 387 -40.92 -35.15 4.92
CA GLY A 387 -40.16 -34.95 6.16
C GLY A 387 -39.70 -33.50 6.36
N GLU A 388 -39.59 -33.11 7.63
CA GLU A 388 -39.11 -31.78 8.05
C GLU A 388 -37.63 -31.60 7.68
N ARG A 389 -37.35 -30.70 6.72
CA ARG A 389 -36.00 -30.25 6.33
C ARG A 389 -35.93 -28.73 6.42
N GLU A 390 -34.78 -28.20 6.83
CA GLU A 390 -34.57 -26.75 6.96
C GLU A 390 -34.55 -26.02 5.61
N ASN A 391 -34.04 -26.67 4.55
CA ASN A 391 -34.04 -26.16 3.18
C ASN A 391 -34.31 -27.31 2.17
N PRO A 392 -35.33 -27.21 1.29
CA PRO A 392 -35.62 -28.26 0.29
C PRO A 392 -34.67 -28.27 -0.91
N ASN A 393 -33.80 -27.26 -1.06
CA ASN A 393 -32.83 -27.18 -2.17
C ASN A 393 -31.43 -27.72 -1.82
N ASP A 394 -31.24 -28.25 -0.61
CA ASP A 394 -29.96 -28.79 -0.14
C ASP A 394 -29.99 -30.33 -0.17
N PHE A 395 -28.92 -30.90 -0.74
CA PHE A 395 -28.77 -32.32 -1.06
C PHE A 395 -27.51 -32.87 -0.39
N ASP A 396 -27.68 -33.41 0.81
CA ASP A 396 -26.62 -34.05 1.59
C ASP A 396 -26.02 -35.30 0.89
N GLN A 397 -24.86 -35.73 1.38
CA GLN A 397 -24.07 -36.81 0.78
C GLN A 397 -24.85 -38.12 0.67
N ASP A 398 -25.72 -38.43 1.64
CA ASP A 398 -26.54 -39.66 1.63
C ASP A 398 -27.56 -39.62 0.49
N ILE A 399 -28.27 -38.50 0.31
CA ILE A 399 -29.25 -38.29 -0.78
C ILE A 399 -28.58 -38.43 -2.15
N ILE A 400 -27.37 -37.87 -2.30
CA ILE A 400 -26.57 -37.99 -3.54
C ILE A 400 -26.10 -39.44 -3.75
N THR A 401 -25.77 -40.17 -2.68
CA THR A 401 -25.34 -41.57 -2.75
C THR A 401 -26.50 -42.48 -3.16
N ASP A 402 -27.69 -42.30 -2.58
CA ASP A 402 -28.91 -43.02 -2.97
C ASP A 402 -29.32 -42.69 -4.40
N TYR A 403 -29.25 -41.41 -4.80
CA TYR A 403 -29.53 -41.00 -6.19
C TYR A 403 -28.54 -41.65 -7.17
N LEU A 404 -27.25 -41.74 -6.84
CA LEU A 404 -26.24 -42.42 -7.66
C LEU A 404 -26.46 -43.95 -7.75
N GLY A 405 -27.06 -44.56 -6.73
CA GLY A 405 -27.53 -45.95 -6.77
C GLY A 405 -28.79 -46.15 -7.62
N SER A 406 -29.58 -45.10 -7.83
CA SER A 406 -30.84 -45.17 -8.57
C SER A 406 -30.67 -45.32 -10.10
N PRO A 407 -31.71 -45.81 -10.82
CA PRO A 407 -31.72 -45.82 -12.28
C PRO A 407 -31.61 -44.42 -12.93
N LYS A 408 -32.12 -43.35 -12.26
CA LYS A 408 -32.03 -41.96 -12.74
C LYS A 408 -30.58 -41.45 -12.68
N GLY A 409 -29.94 -41.58 -11.51
CA GLY A 409 -28.58 -41.09 -11.27
C GLY A 409 -27.46 -41.93 -11.86
N LYS A 410 -27.77 -43.07 -12.51
CA LYS A 410 -26.78 -43.90 -13.22
C LYS A 410 -25.98 -43.07 -14.24
N GLY A 411 -24.68 -42.92 -13.99
CA GLY A 411 -23.82 -42.05 -14.81
C GLY A 411 -24.13 -40.56 -14.65
N CYS A 412 -24.50 -40.11 -13.44
CA CYS A 412 -24.38 -38.72 -13.00
C CYS A 412 -22.92 -38.43 -12.62
N LEU A 413 -22.34 -39.25 -11.73
CA LEU A 413 -20.89 -39.39 -11.63
C LEU A 413 -20.38 -40.15 -12.87
N ARG A 414 -19.55 -39.52 -13.69
CA ARG A 414 -18.98 -40.11 -14.92
C ARG A 414 -17.65 -40.82 -14.66
N ALA A 415 -16.88 -40.33 -13.70
CA ALA A 415 -15.62 -40.91 -13.24
C ALA A 415 -15.22 -40.40 -11.85
N GLU A 416 -14.52 -41.23 -11.08
CA GLU A 416 -13.72 -40.84 -9.92
C GLU A 416 -12.28 -41.35 -10.13
N TRP A 417 -11.29 -40.47 -9.92
CA TRP A 417 -9.88 -40.84 -9.89
C TRP A 417 -9.31 -40.50 -8.51
N ARG A 418 -8.55 -41.43 -7.93
CA ARG A 418 -7.88 -41.24 -6.63
C ARG A 418 -6.39 -41.00 -6.80
N HIS A 419 -5.87 -40.00 -6.08
CA HIS A 419 -4.46 -39.63 -6.05
C HIS A 419 -3.81 -40.10 -4.73
N GLY A 420 -2.48 -40.03 -4.63
CA GLY A 420 -1.77 -40.49 -3.42
C GLY A 420 -2.06 -39.64 -2.17
N LYS A 421 -2.44 -38.38 -2.38
CA LYS A 421 -2.83 -37.40 -1.35
C LYS A 421 -4.02 -36.56 -1.84
N SER A 422 -4.45 -35.60 -1.03
CA SER A 422 -5.52 -34.64 -1.35
C SER A 422 -5.31 -33.97 -2.72
N VAL A 423 -6.38 -33.83 -3.51
CA VAL A 423 -6.35 -33.15 -4.82
C VAL A 423 -6.72 -31.69 -4.60
N SER A 424 -5.82 -30.78 -4.98
CA SER A 424 -5.88 -29.38 -4.55
C SER A 424 -6.53 -28.45 -5.57
N SER A 425 -6.42 -28.78 -6.87
CA SER A 425 -7.21 -28.16 -7.94
C SER A 425 -7.27 -29.03 -9.19
N ALA A 426 -8.30 -28.84 -10.02
CA ALA A 426 -8.40 -29.44 -11.35
C ALA A 426 -9.12 -28.47 -12.29
N TYR A 427 -8.59 -28.27 -13.50
CA TYR A 427 -9.14 -27.35 -14.50
C TYR A 427 -9.18 -27.97 -15.89
N TRP A 428 -10.27 -27.70 -16.62
CA TRP A 428 -10.36 -27.94 -18.06
C TRP A 428 -9.51 -26.95 -18.86
N ASP A 429 -8.96 -27.41 -19.99
CA ASP A 429 -8.37 -26.54 -21.01
C ASP A 429 -9.45 -25.82 -21.85
N PRO A 430 -9.10 -24.76 -22.61
CA PRO A 430 -10.07 -24.02 -23.43
C PRO A 430 -10.83 -24.86 -24.46
N LYS A 431 -10.27 -26.01 -24.88
CA LYS A 431 -10.88 -26.90 -25.88
C LYS A 431 -11.74 -28.00 -25.25
N GLY A 432 -11.75 -28.11 -23.92
CA GLY A 432 -12.50 -29.14 -23.20
C GLY A 432 -12.03 -30.57 -23.44
N LYS A 433 -10.77 -30.75 -23.88
CA LYS A 433 -10.14 -32.05 -24.19
C LYS A 433 -9.21 -32.50 -23.06
N TYR A 434 -8.54 -31.57 -22.38
CA TYR A 434 -7.56 -31.86 -21.34
C TYR A 434 -8.01 -31.36 -19.98
N ILE A 435 -7.69 -32.12 -18.92
CA ILE A 435 -7.70 -31.64 -17.54
C ILE A 435 -6.27 -31.66 -17.02
N VAL A 436 -5.87 -30.61 -16.30
CA VAL A 436 -4.69 -30.63 -15.43
C VAL A 436 -5.14 -30.69 -13.98
N SER A 437 -4.56 -31.57 -13.17
CA SER A 437 -4.84 -31.68 -11.73
C SER A 437 -3.58 -31.53 -10.89
N THR A 438 -3.64 -30.70 -9.85
CA THR A 438 -2.58 -30.53 -8.83
C THR A 438 -2.94 -31.29 -7.56
N CYS A 439 -1.92 -31.82 -6.87
CA CYS A 439 -2.10 -32.73 -5.74
C CYS A 439 -0.99 -32.51 -4.69
N TYR A 440 -1.23 -32.88 -3.43
CA TYR A 440 -0.26 -32.73 -2.35
C TYR A 440 0.88 -33.79 -2.35
N ASP A 441 1.01 -34.59 -3.43
CA ASP A 441 2.03 -35.63 -3.61
C ASP A 441 3.16 -35.25 -4.59
N ASP A 442 3.42 -33.94 -4.76
CA ASP A 442 4.41 -33.37 -5.69
C ASP A 442 4.27 -33.82 -7.16
N LEU A 443 3.09 -34.32 -7.55
CA LEU A 443 2.79 -34.82 -8.90
C LEU A 443 1.61 -34.06 -9.53
N ILE A 444 1.92 -33.26 -10.56
CA ILE A 444 0.94 -32.71 -11.50
C ILE A 444 0.55 -33.84 -12.47
N ARG A 445 -0.73 -33.94 -12.82
CA ARG A 445 -1.23 -34.99 -13.72
C ARG A 445 -2.06 -34.37 -14.84
N SER A 446 -1.76 -34.74 -16.08
CA SER A 446 -2.55 -34.39 -17.26
C SER A 446 -3.42 -35.58 -17.67
N TRP A 447 -4.68 -35.29 -17.98
CA TRP A 447 -5.70 -36.27 -18.34
C TRP A 447 -6.26 -35.89 -19.73
N ASP A 448 -6.35 -36.84 -20.66
CA ASP A 448 -6.86 -36.65 -22.03
C ASP A 448 -8.27 -37.25 -22.15
N PHE A 449 -9.20 -36.46 -22.65
CA PHE A 449 -10.61 -36.79 -22.87
C PHE A 449 -10.94 -36.53 -24.34
N SER A 450 -10.73 -37.54 -25.19
CA SER A 450 -11.11 -37.44 -26.59
C SER A 450 -12.62 -37.20 -26.74
N GLY A 451 -12.99 -36.32 -27.68
CA GLY A 451 -14.38 -35.86 -27.86
C GLY A 451 -15.38 -36.99 -28.12
N SER A 452 -14.93 -38.11 -28.68
CA SER A 452 -15.74 -39.32 -28.87
C SER A 452 -16.19 -39.98 -27.56
N ILE A 453 -15.41 -39.89 -26.48
CA ILE A 453 -15.78 -40.43 -25.16
C ILE A 453 -16.68 -39.43 -24.42
N LEU A 454 -16.44 -38.12 -24.56
CA LEU A 454 -17.33 -37.08 -24.00
C LEU A 454 -18.76 -37.16 -24.59
N LYS A 455 -18.91 -37.67 -25.81
CA LYS A 455 -20.21 -37.95 -26.44
C LYS A 455 -20.91 -39.23 -25.91
N SER A 456 -20.24 -40.09 -25.13
CA SER A 456 -20.83 -41.35 -24.65
C SER A 456 -21.52 -41.21 -23.29
N ASN A 457 -22.71 -41.80 -23.14
CA ASN A 457 -23.45 -41.84 -21.86
C ASN A 457 -22.96 -42.93 -20.88
N THR A 458 -21.85 -43.59 -21.19
CA THR A 458 -21.17 -44.57 -20.33
C THR A 458 -20.21 -43.90 -19.34
N THR A 459 -19.96 -44.52 -18.19
CA THR A 459 -18.83 -44.15 -17.31
C THR A 459 -17.51 -44.29 -18.06
N PHE A 460 -16.54 -43.40 -17.79
CA PHE A 460 -15.24 -43.48 -18.45
C PHE A 460 -14.52 -44.78 -18.02
N PRO A 461 -13.90 -45.53 -18.96
CA PRO A 461 -12.92 -46.55 -18.57
C PRO A 461 -11.78 -45.86 -17.81
N SER A 462 -11.15 -46.55 -16.86
CA SER A 462 -10.23 -45.94 -15.89
C SER A 462 -8.94 -45.41 -16.54
N SER A 463 -9.03 -44.19 -17.06
CA SER A 463 -7.91 -43.44 -17.59
C SER A 463 -6.87 -43.26 -16.49
N ARG A 464 -5.74 -43.94 -16.63
CA ARG A 464 -4.51 -43.51 -15.95
C ARG A 464 -4.15 -42.13 -16.52
N PRO A 465 -3.62 -41.18 -15.72
CA PRO A 465 -3.22 -39.89 -16.24
C PRO A 465 -2.16 -40.10 -17.33
N PHE A 466 -2.37 -39.47 -18.49
CA PHE A 466 -1.51 -39.64 -19.66
C PHE A 466 -0.07 -39.20 -19.40
N SER A 467 0.08 -38.15 -18.58
CA SER A 467 1.36 -37.61 -18.16
C SER A 467 1.37 -37.33 -16.67
N GLN A 468 2.50 -37.62 -16.01
CA GLN A 468 2.75 -37.29 -14.61
C GLN A 468 4.05 -36.50 -14.51
N LEU A 469 4.00 -35.32 -13.91
CA LEU A 469 5.13 -34.41 -13.79
C LEU A 469 5.46 -34.20 -12.33
N ARG A 470 6.68 -34.55 -11.94
CA ARG A 470 7.18 -34.27 -10.59
C ARG A 470 7.58 -32.79 -10.50
N HIS A 471 7.02 -32.10 -9.52
CA HIS A 471 7.25 -30.68 -9.29
C HIS A 471 7.42 -30.39 -7.80
N ASP A 472 8.41 -29.57 -7.44
CA ASP A 472 8.82 -29.31 -6.05
C ASP A 472 7.98 -28.24 -5.32
N CYS A 473 6.67 -28.18 -5.60
CA CYS A 473 5.75 -27.14 -5.12
C CYS A 473 5.68 -26.98 -3.58
N GLN A 474 6.11 -28.00 -2.81
CA GLN A 474 5.65 -28.20 -1.43
C GLN A 474 6.79 -28.46 -0.44
N THR A 475 8.04 -28.20 -0.83
CA THR A 475 9.24 -28.46 -0.02
C THR A 475 9.52 -27.35 1.00
N GLY A 476 8.53 -27.03 1.85
CA GLY A 476 8.66 -25.94 2.83
C GLY A 476 7.66 -25.99 3.99
N ARG A 477 7.98 -25.25 5.06
CA ARG A 477 7.16 -25.12 6.29
C ARG A 477 5.90 -24.24 6.10
N TRP A 478 5.70 -23.71 4.90
CA TRP A 478 4.60 -22.85 4.49
C TRP A 478 4.00 -23.44 3.22
N VAL A 479 2.81 -24.02 3.32
CA VAL A 479 2.18 -24.76 2.22
C VAL A 479 1.26 -23.83 1.44
N THR A 480 1.77 -23.27 0.35
CA THR A 480 0.97 -22.54 -0.63
C THR A 480 0.65 -23.45 -1.80
N VAL A 481 -0.64 -23.69 -2.05
CA VAL A 481 -1.05 -24.44 -3.25
C VAL A 481 -0.96 -23.53 -4.46
N PHE A 482 0.10 -23.68 -5.24
CA PHE A 482 0.17 -23.09 -6.57
C PHE A 482 -0.77 -23.87 -7.51
N LYS A 483 -1.81 -23.19 -8.01
CA LYS A 483 -2.77 -23.73 -8.98
C LYS A 483 -2.13 -23.73 -10.37
N ALA A 484 -2.14 -24.86 -11.08
CA ALA A 484 -1.70 -24.90 -12.47
C ALA A 484 -2.75 -24.22 -13.35
N GLN A 485 -2.39 -23.09 -13.98
CA GLN A 485 -3.32 -22.29 -14.78
C GLN A 485 -3.10 -22.52 -16.28
N TRP A 486 -4.17 -22.91 -16.97
CA TRP A 486 -4.21 -22.99 -18.44
C TRP A 486 -4.13 -21.58 -19.05
N SER A 487 -3.51 -21.50 -20.22
CA SER A 487 -3.67 -20.36 -21.11
C SER A 487 -5.12 -20.30 -21.60
N PRO A 488 -5.83 -19.15 -21.55
CA PRO A 488 -7.23 -19.06 -21.98
C PRO A 488 -7.43 -19.17 -23.50
N ASN A 489 -6.34 -19.20 -24.28
CA ASN A 489 -6.34 -19.01 -25.71
C ASN A 489 -6.73 -20.30 -26.48
N PRO A 490 -7.85 -20.31 -27.24
CA PRO A 490 -8.27 -21.47 -28.01
C PRO A 490 -7.54 -21.63 -29.36
N ASP A 491 -6.93 -20.56 -29.90
CA ASP A 491 -6.37 -20.58 -31.26
C ASP A 491 -5.03 -21.34 -31.34
N TYR A 492 -4.35 -21.51 -30.20
CA TYR A 492 -3.02 -22.12 -30.09
C TYR A 492 -3.10 -23.54 -29.48
N TYR A 493 -1.94 -24.19 -29.33
CA TYR A 493 -1.86 -25.45 -28.58
C TYR A 493 -2.11 -25.21 -27.08
N PRO A 494 -3.00 -25.98 -26.42
CA PRO A 494 -3.23 -25.86 -24.99
C PRO A 494 -1.93 -26.01 -24.18
N HIS A 495 -1.68 -25.09 -23.27
CA HIS A 495 -0.51 -25.09 -22.40
C HIS A 495 -0.88 -24.49 -21.04
N PHE A 496 -0.21 -24.93 -19.99
CA PHE A 496 -0.39 -24.45 -18.63
C PHE A 496 0.93 -23.98 -18.03
N THR A 497 0.83 -23.15 -16.99
CA THR A 497 1.95 -22.43 -16.38
C THR A 497 2.01 -22.73 -14.88
N ILE A 498 3.23 -22.81 -14.32
CA ILE A 498 3.43 -23.06 -12.89
C ILE A 498 4.71 -22.40 -12.35
N GLY A 499 4.65 -21.90 -11.10
CA GLY A 499 5.79 -21.37 -10.37
C GLY A 499 6.60 -22.47 -9.68
N ASN A 500 7.91 -22.51 -9.92
CA ASN A 500 8.82 -23.51 -9.37
C ASN A 500 9.59 -23.01 -8.13
N MET A 501 9.83 -23.86 -7.12
CA MET A 501 10.54 -23.43 -5.90
C MET A 501 12.00 -23.02 -6.15
N LYS A 502 12.60 -23.43 -7.28
CA LYS A 502 13.92 -22.97 -7.75
C LYS A 502 13.90 -21.59 -8.42
N ARG A 503 12.82 -20.82 -8.25
CA ARG A 503 12.63 -19.46 -8.79
C ARG A 503 12.61 -19.41 -10.32
N SER A 504 11.83 -20.29 -10.93
CA SER A 504 11.46 -20.22 -12.35
C SER A 504 9.96 -20.21 -12.56
N LEU A 505 9.53 -19.64 -13.68
CA LEU A 505 8.24 -19.99 -14.28
C LEU A 505 8.49 -21.13 -15.29
N ASP A 506 7.78 -22.23 -15.13
CA ASP A 506 7.82 -23.36 -16.05
C ASP A 506 6.52 -23.43 -16.85
N ILE A 507 6.63 -23.52 -18.18
CA ILE A 507 5.50 -23.59 -19.11
C ILE A 507 5.46 -24.98 -19.74
N TYR A 508 4.33 -25.67 -19.60
CA TYR A 508 4.12 -27.04 -20.05
C TYR A 508 3.02 -27.11 -21.11
N SER A 509 3.19 -28.00 -22.09
CA SER A 509 2.16 -28.33 -23.08
C SER A 509 1.00 -29.10 -22.42
N GLY A 510 -0.17 -29.20 -23.07
CA GLY A 510 -1.31 -29.97 -22.53
C GLY A 510 -1.00 -31.44 -22.23
N ARG A 511 -0.11 -32.05 -23.03
CA ARG A 511 0.46 -33.39 -22.80
C ARG A 511 1.55 -33.44 -21.71
N GLY A 512 1.88 -32.31 -21.10
CA GLY A 512 2.85 -32.18 -20.02
C GLY A 512 4.31 -32.09 -20.46
N GLU A 513 4.61 -31.89 -21.74
CA GLU A 513 6.00 -31.65 -22.16
C GLU A 513 6.45 -30.25 -21.70
N LEU A 514 7.67 -30.10 -21.19
CA LEU A 514 8.24 -28.79 -20.91
C LEU A 514 8.46 -28.04 -22.24
N VAL A 515 7.92 -26.83 -22.34
CA VAL A 515 7.98 -25.97 -23.54
C VAL A 515 9.00 -24.86 -23.34
N ALA A 516 8.93 -24.15 -22.22
CA ALA A 516 9.90 -23.14 -21.82
C ALA A 516 10.11 -23.15 -20.29
N ARG A 517 11.33 -22.85 -19.84
CA ARG A 517 11.65 -22.57 -18.44
C ARG A 517 12.29 -21.20 -18.35
N LEU A 518 11.72 -20.33 -17.52
CA LEU A 518 12.05 -18.92 -17.46
C LEU A 518 12.55 -18.62 -16.04
N ALA A 519 13.87 -18.70 -15.88
CA ALA A 519 14.59 -18.61 -14.62
C ALA A 519 15.58 -17.44 -14.67
N ASP A 520 15.40 -16.46 -13.79
CA ASP A 520 16.32 -15.32 -13.62
C ASP A 520 16.46 -15.04 -12.11
N PRO A 521 17.55 -15.49 -11.44
CA PRO A 521 17.74 -15.28 -10.01
C PRO A 521 17.85 -13.80 -9.56
N THR A 522 18.02 -12.86 -10.50
CA THR A 522 18.10 -11.41 -10.20
C THR A 522 16.72 -10.76 -10.17
N LYS A 523 15.82 -11.19 -11.06
CA LYS A 523 14.45 -10.68 -11.18
C LYS A 523 13.43 -11.51 -10.39
N ILE A 524 13.57 -12.83 -10.39
CA ILE A 524 12.72 -13.78 -9.66
C ILE A 524 13.35 -14.04 -8.29
N SER A 525 12.87 -13.34 -7.27
CA SER A 525 13.41 -13.43 -5.90
C SER A 525 12.64 -14.39 -4.97
N ALA A 526 11.36 -14.62 -5.27
CA ALA A 526 10.44 -15.47 -4.51
C ALA A 526 9.77 -16.50 -5.42
N VAL A 527 9.05 -17.45 -4.84
CA VAL A 527 8.26 -18.44 -5.60
C VAL A 527 6.93 -17.81 -6.02
N GLN A 528 6.48 -18.13 -7.23
CA GLN A 528 5.30 -17.51 -7.83
C GLN A 528 4.04 -18.24 -7.35
N ALA A 529 3.18 -17.51 -6.62
CA ALA A 529 1.96 -17.99 -6.00
C ALA A 529 0.83 -18.25 -7.02
N VAL A 530 0.69 -17.34 -7.99
CA VAL A 530 -0.33 -17.42 -9.05
C VAL A 530 0.26 -16.96 -10.38
N THR A 531 -0.13 -17.63 -11.46
CA THR A 531 0.21 -17.32 -12.84
C THR A 531 -1.07 -17.01 -13.64
N CYS A 532 -0.94 -16.27 -14.74
CA CYS A 532 -2.00 -16.04 -15.72
C CYS A 532 -1.40 -15.73 -17.09
N SER A 533 -2.08 -16.10 -18.17
CA SER A 533 -1.64 -15.86 -19.56
C SER A 533 -2.65 -14.98 -20.30
N HIS A 534 -2.17 -14.16 -21.24
CA HIS A 534 -3.03 -13.27 -22.02
C HIS A 534 -3.94 -14.08 -22.97
N PRO A 535 -5.26 -13.77 -23.06
CA PRO A 535 -6.25 -14.63 -23.74
C PRO A 535 -6.02 -14.81 -25.24
N SER A 536 -5.31 -13.89 -25.90
CA SER A 536 -5.03 -13.98 -27.35
C SER A 536 -3.56 -13.75 -27.73
N VAL A 537 -2.65 -13.62 -26.76
CA VAL A 537 -1.23 -13.29 -27.04
C VAL A 537 -0.34 -14.23 -26.26
N VAL A 538 0.09 -15.31 -26.93
CA VAL A 538 0.76 -16.44 -26.28
C VAL A 538 2.15 -16.11 -25.74
N ASP A 539 2.84 -15.11 -26.29
CA ASP A 539 4.14 -14.64 -25.76
C ASP A 539 4.00 -13.75 -24.51
N ARG A 540 2.83 -13.76 -23.84
CA ARG A 540 2.56 -12.97 -22.63
C ARG A 540 1.99 -13.80 -21.48
N VAL A 541 2.81 -13.92 -20.45
CA VAL A 541 2.46 -14.53 -19.17
C VAL A 541 2.87 -13.57 -18.06
N ALA A 542 2.02 -13.47 -17.03
CA ALA A 542 2.29 -12.72 -15.82
C ALA A 542 2.10 -13.60 -14.58
N SER A 543 2.91 -13.37 -13.55
CA SER A 543 2.81 -14.10 -12.29
C SER A 543 3.21 -13.22 -11.09
N ALA A 544 2.69 -13.55 -9.90
CA ALA A 544 2.94 -12.83 -8.64
C ALA A 544 3.37 -13.81 -7.53
N GLY A 545 4.05 -13.35 -6.48
CA GLY A 545 4.66 -14.19 -5.44
C GLY A 545 4.18 -13.95 -4.00
N ASP A 546 4.59 -14.82 -3.08
CA ASP A 546 4.24 -14.80 -1.64
C ASP A 546 5.21 -13.94 -0.79
N PRO A 547 4.72 -12.97 0.02
CA PRO A 547 5.54 -12.11 0.87
C PRO A 547 6.04 -12.82 2.15
N VAL A 548 7.07 -13.66 2.02
CA VAL A 548 7.64 -14.41 3.16
C VAL A 548 9.18 -14.42 3.17
N ASN A 549 9.77 -13.72 4.13
CA ASN A 549 10.75 -14.37 5.00
C ASN A 549 10.91 -13.70 6.38
N HIS A 550 10.91 -14.51 7.45
CA HIS A 550 11.10 -14.08 8.86
C HIS A 550 12.60 -14.03 9.25
N SER A 551 13.48 -13.61 8.34
CA SER A 551 14.94 -13.83 8.46
C SER A 551 15.80 -12.57 8.30
N GLY A 552 15.27 -11.39 8.64
CA GLY A 552 16.04 -10.13 8.75
C GLY A 552 16.61 -9.57 7.44
N LYS A 553 16.36 -10.22 6.29
CA LYS A 553 16.77 -9.78 4.96
C LYS A 553 15.54 -9.42 4.14
N VAL A 554 15.44 -8.17 3.69
CA VAL A 554 14.32 -7.69 2.87
C VAL A 554 14.40 -8.32 1.48
N THR A 555 13.40 -9.11 1.12
CA THR A 555 13.17 -9.62 -0.24
C THR A 555 11.84 -9.09 -0.74
N TYR A 556 11.86 -8.31 -1.82
CA TYR A 556 10.66 -7.73 -2.43
C TYR A 556 10.02 -8.70 -3.43
N ASP A 557 8.72 -8.93 -3.29
CA ASP A 557 7.94 -9.80 -4.17
C ASP A 557 7.88 -9.25 -5.58
N SER A 558 7.86 -10.16 -6.54
CA SER A 558 8.00 -9.87 -7.97
C SER A 558 6.73 -10.23 -8.72
N THR A 559 6.02 -9.23 -9.23
CA THR A 559 5.16 -9.41 -10.39
C THR A 559 6.05 -9.42 -11.64
N ILE A 560 6.04 -10.53 -12.36
CA ILE A 560 6.93 -10.78 -13.49
C ILE A 560 6.15 -10.61 -14.78
N ILE A 561 6.53 -9.63 -15.62
CA ILE A 561 6.10 -9.60 -17.02
C ILE A 561 7.09 -10.40 -17.85
N ILE A 562 6.56 -11.26 -18.71
CA ILE A 562 7.33 -11.93 -19.75
C ILE A 562 6.75 -11.53 -21.11
N LYS A 563 7.62 -11.05 -22.00
CA LYS A 563 7.34 -10.65 -23.39
C LYS A 563 8.52 -11.08 -24.25
N SER A 564 8.32 -11.28 -25.55
CA SER A 564 9.44 -11.36 -26.51
C SER A 564 10.14 -10.00 -26.65
N ILE A 565 11.45 -10.02 -26.99
CA ILE A 565 12.22 -8.83 -27.34
C ILE A 565 12.57 -8.94 -28.85
N PRO A 566 12.31 -7.92 -29.69
CA PRO A 566 12.71 -7.95 -31.09
C PRO A 566 14.23 -8.05 -31.22
N TYR A 567 14.71 -8.85 -32.18
CA TYR A 567 16.12 -9.15 -32.35
C TYR A 567 16.92 -7.97 -32.93
N SER A 568 17.74 -7.32 -32.10
CA SER A 568 18.83 -6.46 -32.57
C SER A 568 20.04 -6.49 -31.63
N HIS A 569 21.16 -7.03 -32.14
CA HIS A 569 22.52 -7.02 -31.58
C HIS A 569 22.79 -7.65 -30.20
N LEU A 570 23.57 -8.73 -30.21
CA LEU A 570 24.36 -9.23 -29.08
C LEU A 570 25.61 -9.91 -29.63
N TYR A 571 26.76 -9.75 -28.97
CA TYR A 571 28.01 -10.48 -29.24
C TYR A 571 28.63 -10.96 -27.91
N LEU A 572 29.43 -12.02 -27.99
CA LEU A 572 29.96 -12.89 -26.91
C LEU A 572 31.27 -12.33 -26.29
N PRO A 573 31.99 -12.99 -25.32
CA PRO A 573 31.78 -14.29 -24.63
C PRO A 573 31.96 -14.25 -23.07
N THR A 574 32.15 -15.42 -22.43
CA THR A 574 32.12 -15.76 -20.98
C THR A 574 33.48 -16.07 -20.31
N ASP A 575 33.47 -16.30 -18.98
CA ASP A 575 34.18 -17.35 -18.15
C ASP A 575 34.56 -16.83 -16.72
N GLN A 576 34.92 -17.58 -15.65
CA GLN A 576 35.12 -19.03 -15.36
C GLN A 576 34.83 -19.36 -13.85
N THR A 577 35.15 -20.57 -13.32
CA THR A 577 34.75 -21.09 -11.97
C THR A 577 35.81 -21.96 -11.23
N PHE A 578 35.45 -22.61 -10.08
CA PHE A 578 36.14 -23.64 -9.22
C PHE A 578 37.06 -23.16 -8.04
N ASP A 579 37.46 -23.99 -7.04
CA ASP A 579 36.80 -24.67 -5.87
C ASP A 579 37.94 -25.15 -4.86
N GLU A 580 37.92 -26.04 -3.82
CA GLU A 580 37.00 -27.04 -3.18
C GLU A 580 37.50 -27.49 -1.73
N CYS A 581 36.67 -28.22 -0.93
CA CYS A 581 36.97 -29.21 0.17
C CYS A 581 37.76 -28.84 1.49
N CYS A 582 37.85 -29.63 2.61
CA CYS A 582 37.03 -30.69 3.27
C CYS A 582 37.56 -31.15 4.70
N THR A 583 36.69 -31.73 5.58
CA THR A 583 36.92 -32.77 6.67
C THR A 583 37.84 -32.49 7.91
N SER A 584 37.73 -33.10 9.15
CA SER A 584 36.77 -34.07 9.80
C SER A 584 37.09 -34.36 11.33
N PHE A 585 36.17 -35.07 12.04
CA PHE A 585 36.33 -36.08 13.16
C PHE A 585 36.27 -35.79 14.71
N THR A 586 35.09 -36.09 15.32
CA THR A 586 34.77 -36.85 16.58
C THR A 586 35.04 -36.41 18.05
N GLN A 587 34.15 -36.89 18.95
CA GLN A 587 34.13 -36.84 20.43
C GLN A 587 34.50 -38.19 21.10
N PRO A 588 34.63 -38.28 22.45
CA PRO A 588 33.52 -38.80 23.29
C PRO A 588 33.39 -38.16 24.70
N SER A 589 32.52 -38.74 25.55
CA SER A 589 32.10 -38.30 26.90
C SER A 589 32.20 -39.46 27.92
N PRO A 590 31.66 -39.43 29.17
CA PRO A 590 31.36 -38.31 30.11
C PRO A 590 31.93 -38.53 31.55
N GLY A 591 32.07 -37.47 32.37
CA GLY A 591 32.11 -37.64 33.85
C GLY A 591 32.83 -36.56 34.69
N ALA A 592 32.26 -36.28 35.87
CA ALA A 592 32.79 -35.55 37.04
C ALA A 592 33.00 -34.00 36.99
N ASN A 593 32.44 -33.33 38.01
CA ASN A 593 32.77 -32.02 38.60
C ASN A 593 33.08 -30.80 37.70
N LEU A 594 32.01 -30.13 37.25
CA LEU A 594 31.99 -28.75 36.75
C LEU A 594 32.15 -27.68 37.86
N LEU A 595 33.18 -27.80 38.73
CA LEU A 595 33.47 -26.80 39.77
C LEU A 595 34.81 -26.08 39.62
N GLU A 596 35.76 -26.60 38.86
CA GLU A 596 37.05 -25.93 38.61
C GLU A 596 37.09 -25.16 37.26
N TYR A 597 36.19 -25.45 36.32
CA TYR A 597 36.19 -24.81 35.00
C TYR A 597 35.52 -23.42 34.96
N PHE A 598 34.62 -23.12 35.89
CA PHE A 598 33.91 -21.82 35.94
C PHE A 598 34.75 -20.65 36.47
N ALA A 599 36.01 -20.88 36.84
CA ALA A 599 36.94 -19.83 37.24
C ALA A 599 37.43 -18.92 36.08
N GLN A 600 37.15 -19.27 34.81
CA GLN A 600 37.60 -18.51 33.63
C GLN A 600 36.52 -18.30 32.55
N THR A 601 35.38 -17.68 32.89
CA THR A 601 34.59 -16.85 31.95
C THR A 601 33.60 -15.97 32.72
N GLY A 602 34.01 -14.76 33.09
CA GLY A 602 33.25 -13.91 34.02
C GLY A 602 32.01 -13.27 33.40
N LEU A 603 30.81 -13.60 33.91
CA LEU A 603 29.56 -12.87 33.61
C LEU A 603 28.47 -13.09 34.69
N ALA A 604 28.54 -12.35 35.80
CA ALA A 604 27.52 -12.23 36.87
C ALA A 604 27.98 -11.18 37.92
N ILE A 605 27.15 -10.51 38.76
CA ILE A 605 25.78 -9.96 38.67
C ILE A 605 25.50 -9.17 39.99
N MET A 606 24.68 -8.11 39.99
CA MET A 606 24.24 -7.30 41.18
C MET A 606 25.36 -6.48 41.91
N PRO A 607 25.08 -5.53 42.85
CA PRO A 607 23.79 -5.13 43.45
C PRO A 607 23.52 -3.60 43.47
N ALA A 608 22.51 -3.17 44.25
CA ALA A 608 22.36 -1.83 44.86
C ALA A 608 22.92 -1.85 46.32
N PRO A 609 23.00 -0.75 47.13
CA PRO A 609 22.39 0.58 47.00
C PRO A 609 23.31 1.77 47.44
N GLU A 610 22.70 2.88 47.89
CA GLU A 610 23.21 3.88 48.86
C GLU A 610 24.34 4.86 48.45
N GLU A 611 24.79 5.68 49.42
CA GLU A 611 25.12 7.10 49.23
C GLU A 611 26.62 7.44 49.04
N ALA A 612 26.83 8.59 48.38
CA ALA A 612 27.91 9.55 48.59
C ALA A 612 29.38 9.08 48.57
N SER A 613 30.05 9.30 47.43
CA SER A 613 31.27 10.14 47.42
C SER A 613 31.48 10.81 46.05
N THR A 614 32.08 12.00 46.04
CA THR A 614 32.05 12.92 44.90
C THR A 614 33.28 12.81 43.98
N SER A 615 33.06 12.69 42.68
CA SER A 615 33.99 13.19 41.64
C SER A 615 33.24 14.11 40.69
N SER A 616 33.41 15.42 40.87
CA SER A 616 32.65 16.44 40.15
C SER A 616 33.23 16.69 38.76
N VAL A 617 32.65 16.07 37.73
CA VAL A 617 32.74 16.61 36.37
C VAL A 617 31.98 17.94 36.35
N PRO A 618 32.60 19.07 35.96
CA PRO A 618 31.92 20.36 35.99
C PRO A 618 30.78 20.39 34.97
N THR A 619 29.56 20.64 35.44
CA THR A 619 28.38 20.77 34.57
C THR A 619 28.57 21.96 33.61
N PRO A 620 28.42 21.77 32.29
CA PRO A 620 28.60 22.86 31.33
C PRO A 620 27.58 23.97 31.57
N THR A 621 28.03 25.22 31.54
CA THR A 621 27.20 26.42 31.67
C THR A 621 27.11 27.14 30.33
N PHE A 622 26.02 27.88 30.10
CA PHE A 622 25.87 28.69 28.88
C PHE A 622 27.05 29.64 28.64
N LYS A 623 27.65 30.22 29.70
CA LYS A 623 28.84 31.06 29.60
C LYS A 623 30.09 30.28 29.18
N SER A 624 30.27 29.04 29.65
CA SER A 624 31.37 28.17 29.20
C SER A 624 31.25 27.68 27.76
N LEU A 625 30.07 27.78 27.14
CA LEU A 625 29.84 27.44 25.73
C LEU A 625 30.11 28.60 24.75
N GLY A 626 30.58 29.76 25.23
CA GLY A 626 31.01 30.88 24.39
C GLY A 626 29.91 31.88 23.98
N LEU A 627 28.84 31.96 24.77
CA LEU A 627 27.74 32.91 24.53
C LEU A 627 28.03 34.31 25.10
N ILE A 628 27.61 35.35 24.36
CA ILE A 628 27.74 36.76 24.78
C ILE A 628 26.80 37.13 25.94
N ASP A 629 27.22 38.06 26.80
CA ASP A 629 26.48 38.43 28.01
C ASP A 629 25.02 38.88 27.78
N PRO A 630 24.64 39.64 26.72
CA PRO A 630 23.23 39.97 26.46
C PRO A 630 22.33 38.75 26.19
N LEU A 631 22.89 37.65 25.68
CA LEU A 631 22.16 36.38 25.53
C LEU A 631 22.10 35.60 26.85
N LEU A 632 23.10 35.74 27.73
CA LEU A 632 23.06 35.17 29.08
C LEU A 632 21.97 35.86 29.93
N GLU A 633 21.87 37.19 29.89
CA GLU A 633 20.80 37.95 30.54
C GLU A 633 19.41 37.52 30.03
N ALA A 634 19.24 37.35 28.71
CA ALA A 634 17.98 36.87 28.13
C ALA A 634 17.64 35.43 28.54
N LEU A 635 18.65 34.54 28.63
CA LEU A 635 18.48 33.17 29.13
C LEU A 635 18.07 33.14 30.60
N GLU A 636 18.66 33.98 31.45
CA GLU A 636 18.28 34.11 32.87
C GLU A 636 16.84 34.63 33.03
N GLN A 637 16.46 35.70 32.30
CA GLN A 637 15.08 36.22 32.30
C GLN A 637 14.06 35.16 31.86
N LEU A 638 14.41 34.35 30.86
CA LEU A 638 13.60 33.23 30.37
C LEU A 638 13.76 31.93 31.22
N ASN A 639 14.47 31.99 32.34
CA ASN A 639 14.68 30.89 33.30
C ASN A 639 15.41 29.64 32.74
N PHE A 640 16.22 29.79 31.69
CA PHE A 640 17.10 28.73 31.16
C PHE A 640 18.34 28.55 32.07
N LYS A 641 18.20 27.78 33.15
CA LYS A 641 19.26 27.60 34.16
C LYS A 641 20.48 26.80 33.70
N THR A 642 20.29 25.82 32.83
CA THR A 642 21.33 24.88 32.38
C THR A 642 21.13 24.53 30.90
N PRO A 643 22.20 24.39 30.10
CA PRO A 643 22.08 23.91 28.72
C PRO A 643 21.58 22.46 28.69
N THR A 644 20.73 22.14 27.73
CA THR A 644 20.36 20.75 27.43
C THR A 644 21.47 20.07 26.61
N ASP A 645 21.48 18.74 26.55
CA ASP A 645 22.56 17.97 25.91
C ASP A 645 22.75 18.38 24.42
N ILE A 646 21.63 18.54 23.69
CA ILE A 646 21.64 19.02 22.29
C ILE A 646 22.14 20.47 22.14
N GLN A 647 22.03 21.31 23.17
CA GLN A 647 22.63 22.65 23.19
C GLN A 647 24.13 22.56 23.49
N THR A 648 24.52 21.75 24.47
CA THR A 648 25.93 21.50 24.85
C THR A 648 26.76 20.99 23.66
N GLU A 649 26.23 20.04 22.88
CA GLU A 649 26.95 19.50 21.72
C GLU A 649 26.86 20.38 20.47
N ALA A 650 25.71 21.04 20.21
CA ALA A 650 25.53 21.82 18.98
C ALA A 650 26.15 23.23 19.04
N LEU A 651 26.03 23.94 20.17
CA LEU A 651 26.44 25.35 20.26
C LEU A 651 27.92 25.60 19.91
N PRO A 652 28.91 24.80 20.39
CA PRO A 652 30.31 25.01 20.04
C PRO A 652 30.59 24.90 18.53
N HIS A 653 29.83 24.07 17.81
CA HIS A 653 29.96 23.92 16.36
C HIS A 653 29.14 24.94 15.57
N ALA A 654 28.03 25.43 16.15
CA ALA A 654 27.19 26.45 15.56
C ALA A 654 27.88 27.81 15.55
N LEU A 655 28.54 28.17 16.66
CA LEU A 655 29.35 29.39 16.80
C LEU A 655 30.61 29.38 15.91
N GLN A 656 31.10 28.19 15.52
CA GLN A 656 32.14 28.02 14.49
C GLN A 656 31.61 28.23 13.05
N GLY A 657 30.32 28.55 12.87
CA GLY A 657 29.69 28.79 11.57
C GLY A 657 29.46 27.54 10.71
N ARG A 658 29.66 26.32 11.28
CA ARG A 658 29.49 25.06 10.55
C ARG A 658 28.02 24.67 10.42
N ASP A 659 27.68 23.99 9.33
CA ASP A 659 26.38 23.37 9.13
C ASP A 659 26.12 22.26 10.16
N ILE A 660 24.87 22.08 10.59
CA ILE A 660 24.48 21.14 11.67
C ILE A 660 23.27 20.30 11.28
N ILE A 661 23.32 19.01 11.65
CA ILE A 661 22.19 18.08 11.67
C ILE A 661 21.97 17.68 13.14
N GLY A 662 20.92 18.22 13.76
CA GLY A 662 20.52 17.89 15.12
C GLY A 662 19.39 16.87 15.16
N VAL A 663 19.72 15.64 15.58
CA VAL A 663 18.76 14.55 15.78
C VAL A 663 18.38 14.51 17.25
N ALA A 664 17.22 15.06 17.59
CA ALA A 664 16.70 15.09 18.95
C ALA A 664 15.17 15.26 19.02
N SER A 665 14.59 14.72 20.09
CA SER A 665 13.13 14.71 20.35
C SER A 665 12.55 16.11 20.55
N THR A 666 11.22 16.25 20.38
CA THR A 666 10.52 17.51 20.64
C THR A 666 10.51 17.85 22.13
N GLY A 667 10.98 19.04 22.51
CA GLY A 667 11.13 19.46 23.91
C GLY A 667 12.55 19.36 24.46
N SER A 668 13.51 18.84 23.69
CA SER A 668 14.95 18.77 24.07
C SER A 668 15.69 20.12 24.04
N GLY A 669 15.02 21.24 23.74
CA GLY A 669 15.65 22.57 23.68
C GLY A 669 16.23 22.99 22.31
N LYS A 670 15.93 22.25 21.23
CA LYS A 670 16.40 22.49 19.85
C LYS A 670 16.29 23.95 19.38
N THR A 671 15.18 24.63 19.70
CA THR A 671 14.93 26.01 19.23
C THR A 671 15.98 26.99 19.74
N ALA A 672 16.39 26.90 21.02
CA ALA A 672 17.49 27.71 21.54
C ALA A 672 18.86 27.28 20.97
N ALA A 673 19.06 25.99 20.70
CA ALA A 673 20.30 25.47 20.10
C ALA A 673 20.60 26.06 18.72
N PHE A 674 19.58 26.39 17.91
CA PHE A 674 19.76 27.15 16.66
C PHE A 674 19.54 28.66 16.80
N ALA A 675 18.71 29.14 17.74
CA ALA A 675 18.43 30.56 17.88
C ALA A 675 19.63 31.34 18.44
N LEU A 676 20.25 30.85 19.53
CA LEU A 676 21.40 31.51 20.18
C LEU A 676 22.57 31.84 19.22
N PRO A 677 23.08 30.90 18.39
CA PRO A 677 24.19 31.21 17.46
C PRO A 677 23.77 32.16 16.33
N ILE A 678 22.52 32.07 15.85
CA ILE A 678 21.98 33.02 14.86
C ILE A 678 21.89 34.42 15.45
N LEU A 679 21.43 34.55 16.70
CA LEU A 679 21.34 35.83 17.40
C LEU A 679 22.73 36.42 17.66
N GLN A 680 23.68 35.63 18.17
CA GLN A 680 25.05 36.07 18.40
C GLN A 680 25.69 36.58 17.09
N LYS A 681 25.51 35.87 15.98
CA LYS A 681 26.04 36.31 14.69
C LYS A 681 25.30 37.53 14.10
N LEU A 682 24.01 37.72 14.44
CA LEU A 682 23.24 38.92 14.11
C LEU A 682 23.66 40.15 14.93
N TRP A 683 24.20 39.95 16.14
CA TRP A 683 24.80 41.03 16.95
C TRP A 683 26.08 41.55 16.31
N GLU A 684 26.93 40.65 15.82
CA GLU A 684 28.16 40.99 15.08
C GLU A 684 27.89 41.62 13.71
N GLU A 685 26.87 41.13 12.98
CA GLU A 685 26.54 41.58 11.62
C GLU A 685 25.05 42.01 11.49
N PRO A 686 24.63 43.16 12.07
CA PRO A 686 23.23 43.59 12.08
C PRO A 686 22.64 43.80 10.69
N ARG A 687 21.70 42.93 10.28
CA ARG A 687 21.15 42.91 8.91
C ARG A 687 19.69 42.47 8.87
N GLY A 688 18.89 43.10 8.00
CA GLY A 688 17.53 42.68 7.69
C GLY A 688 17.50 41.54 6.66
N LEU A 689 16.63 40.55 6.89
CA LEU A 689 16.55 39.25 6.20
C LEU A 689 17.85 38.41 6.35
N PHE A 690 18.26 38.22 7.60
CA PHE A 690 19.48 37.51 7.99
C PHE A 690 19.28 35.99 8.09
N ALA A 691 18.19 35.56 8.73
CA ALA A 691 17.84 34.16 8.95
C ALA A 691 16.42 33.83 8.47
N CYS A 692 16.24 32.63 7.92
CA CYS A 692 14.94 32.09 7.52
C CYS A 692 14.76 30.71 8.16
N VAL A 693 13.66 30.51 8.86
CA VAL A 693 13.34 29.25 9.53
C VAL A 693 12.09 28.64 8.94
N LEU A 694 12.23 27.48 8.31
CA LEU A 694 11.14 26.67 7.78
C LEU A 694 10.60 25.74 8.87
N ALA A 695 9.29 25.78 9.06
CA ALA A 695 8.56 24.90 9.97
C ALA A 695 7.35 24.28 9.26
N PRO A 696 7.03 22.99 9.50
CA PRO A 696 5.94 22.29 8.81
C PRO A 696 4.54 22.78 9.20
N THR A 697 4.38 23.40 10.36
CA THR A 697 3.08 23.89 10.85
C THR A 697 3.13 25.39 11.16
N ARG A 698 1.97 26.03 11.03
CA ARG A 698 1.81 27.47 11.26
C ARG A 698 2.09 27.83 12.72
N GLU A 699 1.75 26.93 13.62
CA GLU A 699 1.82 27.16 15.05
C GLU A 699 3.25 26.95 15.58
N LEU A 700 4.02 26.01 15.00
CA LEU A 700 5.46 25.89 15.27
C LEU A 700 6.20 27.14 14.79
N ALA A 701 5.82 27.69 13.63
CA ALA A 701 6.37 28.96 13.16
C ALA A 701 6.12 30.11 14.17
N TYR A 702 4.93 30.20 14.77
CA TYR A 702 4.67 31.17 15.84
C TYR A 702 5.52 30.94 17.09
N GLN A 703 5.67 29.68 17.55
CA GLN A 703 6.49 29.36 18.72
C GLN A 703 7.96 29.76 18.51
N ILE A 704 8.52 29.39 17.35
CA ILE A 704 9.89 29.74 16.97
C ILE A 704 10.05 31.28 16.90
N SER A 705 9.08 32.00 16.32
CA SER A 705 9.08 33.46 16.28
C SER A 705 9.12 34.07 17.69
N GLN A 706 8.26 33.59 18.61
CA GLN A 706 8.24 34.03 20.01
C GLN A 706 9.53 33.71 20.78
N GLN A 707 10.18 32.58 20.49
CA GLN A 707 11.48 32.23 21.09
C GLN A 707 12.61 33.15 20.60
N PHE A 708 12.64 33.51 19.31
CA PHE A 708 13.59 34.51 18.79
C PHE A 708 13.33 35.92 19.32
N GLU A 709 12.07 36.33 19.45
CA GLU A 709 11.69 37.63 20.02
C GLU A 709 12.03 37.71 21.51
N GLY A 710 11.84 36.62 22.27
CA GLY A 710 12.23 36.53 23.68
C GLY A 710 13.75 36.53 23.90
N LEU A 711 14.48 35.61 23.25
CA LEU A 711 15.94 35.53 23.37
C LEU A 711 16.64 36.78 22.79
N GLY A 712 16.02 37.42 21.80
CA GLY A 712 16.53 38.62 21.13
C GLY A 712 15.97 39.95 21.68
N ALA A 713 15.23 39.94 22.78
CA ALA A 713 14.51 41.11 23.29
C ALA A 713 15.45 42.28 23.61
N ALA A 714 16.52 42.02 24.38
CA ALA A 714 17.56 43.00 24.72
C ALA A 714 18.32 43.53 23.48
N MET A 715 18.26 42.80 22.37
CA MET A 715 18.97 43.10 21.12
C MET A 715 18.08 43.78 20.07
N GLY A 716 16.80 44.05 20.39
CA GLY A 716 15.85 44.70 19.47
C GLY A 716 15.51 43.86 18.24
N VAL A 717 15.52 42.52 18.37
CA VAL A 717 15.27 41.59 17.27
C VAL A 717 13.83 41.70 16.77
N ARG A 718 13.65 41.63 15.45
CA ARG A 718 12.35 41.71 14.79
C ARG A 718 12.13 40.48 13.91
N CYS A 719 11.11 39.70 14.25
CA CYS A 719 10.69 38.55 13.47
C CYS A 719 9.50 38.89 12.55
N ALA A 720 9.24 38.03 11.57
CA ALA A 720 7.96 38.00 10.87
C ALA A 720 7.52 36.55 10.65
N THR A 721 6.32 36.21 11.13
CA THR A 721 5.70 34.90 10.95
C THR A 721 4.93 34.86 9.63
N ILE A 722 5.32 33.99 8.71
CA ILE A 722 4.81 33.94 7.33
C ILE A 722 4.09 32.60 7.10
N VAL A 723 2.76 32.61 7.28
CA VAL A 723 1.92 31.42 7.45
C VAL A 723 0.58 31.52 6.74
N GLY A 724 0.11 30.39 6.19
CA GLY A 724 -1.19 30.33 5.51
C GLY A 724 -2.37 30.64 6.44
N GLY A 725 -3.48 31.12 5.88
CA GLY A 725 -4.70 31.42 6.64
C GLY A 725 -4.69 32.73 7.42
N MET A 726 -3.61 33.52 7.34
CA MET A 726 -3.60 34.96 7.61
C MET A 726 -3.84 35.75 6.32
N ASP A 727 -4.21 37.03 6.46
CA ASP A 727 -4.24 37.97 5.35
C ASP A 727 -2.86 38.10 4.67
N MET A 728 -2.87 38.20 3.34
CA MET A 728 -1.69 38.31 2.50
C MET A 728 -1.08 39.71 2.57
N MET A 729 -1.91 40.75 2.68
CA MET A 729 -1.44 42.14 2.70
C MET A 729 -0.72 42.46 4.02
N SER A 730 -1.24 41.99 5.16
CA SER A 730 -0.58 42.14 6.46
C SER A 730 0.81 41.49 6.49
N GLN A 731 0.96 40.32 5.86
CA GLN A 731 2.26 39.63 5.75
C GLN A 731 3.21 40.36 4.79
N ALA A 732 2.72 40.84 3.64
CA ALA A 732 3.51 41.64 2.72
C ALA A 732 4.03 42.95 3.37
N VAL A 733 3.20 43.63 4.17
CA VAL A 733 3.58 44.82 4.95
C VAL A 733 4.60 44.47 6.05
N ALA A 734 4.50 43.30 6.67
CA ALA A 734 5.51 42.84 7.63
C ALA A 734 6.87 42.57 6.95
N LEU A 735 6.89 41.91 5.79
CA LEU A 735 8.11 41.67 5.01
C LEU A 735 8.73 42.97 4.48
N ALA A 736 7.92 43.95 4.06
CA ALA A 736 8.39 45.25 3.59
C ALA A 736 9.17 46.04 4.66
N LYS A 737 8.90 45.81 5.96
CA LYS A 737 9.66 46.39 7.09
C LYS A 737 11.05 45.78 7.28
N ARG A 738 11.44 44.79 6.46
CA ARG A 738 12.74 44.08 6.51
C ARG A 738 13.08 43.54 7.90
N PRO A 739 12.28 42.60 8.43
CA PRO A 739 12.57 41.91 9.70
C PRO A 739 13.95 41.26 9.66
N HIS A 740 14.57 41.05 10.82
CA HIS A 740 15.87 40.39 10.90
C HIS A 740 15.74 38.90 10.61
N ILE A 741 14.65 38.28 11.08
CA ILE A 741 14.38 36.84 10.99
C ILE A 741 13.00 36.62 10.37
N VAL A 742 12.90 35.71 9.41
CA VAL A 742 11.63 35.24 8.83
C VAL A 742 11.38 33.82 9.31
N VAL A 743 10.18 33.54 9.83
CA VAL A 743 9.79 32.21 10.31
C VAL A 743 8.53 31.78 9.55
N ALA A 744 8.59 30.70 8.78
CA ALA A 744 7.59 30.46 7.73
C ALA A 744 7.21 28.99 7.54
N THR A 745 5.98 28.77 7.07
CA THR A 745 5.58 27.50 6.42
C THR A 745 5.95 27.54 4.93
N PRO A 746 6.54 26.48 4.34
CA PRO A 746 7.06 26.51 2.97
C PRO A 746 6.11 27.10 1.92
N GLY A 747 4.87 26.61 1.82
CA GLY A 747 3.88 27.12 0.85
C GLY A 747 3.71 28.63 0.89
N ARG A 748 3.44 29.21 2.06
CA ARG A 748 3.27 30.66 2.20
C ARG A 748 4.56 31.46 1.96
N LEU A 749 5.73 30.88 2.23
CA LEU A 749 6.98 31.55 1.87
C LEU A 749 7.15 31.62 0.34
N ASN A 750 6.82 30.54 -0.37
CA ASN A 750 6.86 30.50 -1.83
C ASN A 750 5.83 31.44 -2.46
N ASP A 751 4.58 31.45 -1.95
CA ASP A 751 3.54 32.41 -2.33
C ASP A 751 4.07 33.87 -2.31
N HIS A 752 4.83 34.23 -1.27
CA HIS A 752 5.45 35.55 -1.14
C HIS A 752 6.68 35.75 -2.05
N LEU A 753 7.54 34.74 -2.24
CA LEU A 753 8.71 34.83 -3.13
C LEU A 753 8.32 35.07 -4.60
N GLU A 754 7.20 34.50 -5.05
CA GLU A 754 6.70 34.65 -6.41
C GLU A 754 5.86 35.93 -6.59
N ASN A 755 4.92 36.19 -5.67
CA ASN A 755 3.88 37.20 -5.90
C ASN A 755 4.13 38.54 -5.20
N THR A 756 5.04 38.62 -4.20
CA THR A 756 5.27 39.86 -3.44
C THR A 756 6.40 40.68 -4.03
N LYS A 757 6.02 41.69 -4.83
CA LYS A 757 6.95 42.63 -5.48
C LYS A 757 7.97 43.20 -4.48
N GLY A 758 9.26 42.96 -4.74
CA GLY A 758 10.37 43.48 -3.95
C GLY A 758 10.83 42.59 -2.78
N PHE A 759 10.12 41.50 -2.47
CA PHE A 759 10.62 40.52 -1.51
C PHE A 759 11.68 39.60 -2.15
N SER A 760 12.76 39.29 -1.43
CA SER A 760 13.79 38.36 -1.89
C SER A 760 14.69 37.88 -0.76
N LEU A 761 15.01 36.58 -0.74
CA LEU A 761 15.93 35.96 0.21
C LEU A 761 17.38 35.84 -0.33
N ARG A 762 17.71 36.49 -1.45
CA ARG A 762 19.07 36.47 -2.04
C ARG A 762 20.20 36.94 -1.12
N GLY A 763 19.87 37.65 -0.04
CA GLY A 763 20.82 38.18 0.94
C GLY A 763 20.91 37.41 2.26
N LEU A 764 20.31 36.23 2.35
CA LEU A 764 20.23 35.40 3.56
C LEU A 764 21.60 34.84 4.00
N LYS A 765 21.83 34.72 5.31
CA LYS A 765 23.02 34.08 5.89
C LYS A 765 22.73 32.73 6.56
N PHE A 766 21.56 32.57 7.18
CA PHE A 766 21.16 31.34 7.87
C PHE A 766 19.86 30.76 7.32
N LEU A 767 19.85 29.45 7.04
CA LEU A 767 18.65 28.67 6.77
C LEU A 767 18.47 27.61 7.87
N VAL A 768 17.31 27.57 8.50
CA VAL A 768 16.95 26.53 9.47
C VAL A 768 15.75 25.75 8.96
N MET A 769 15.77 24.43 9.13
CA MET A 769 14.64 23.53 8.88
C MET A 769 14.40 22.72 10.16
N ASP A 770 13.36 23.05 10.92
CA ASP A 770 12.98 22.28 12.12
C ASP A 770 11.81 21.33 11.82
N GLU A 771 11.76 20.21 12.54
CA GLU A 771 10.95 19.04 12.22
C GLU A 771 11.07 18.62 10.73
N ALA A 772 12.32 18.48 10.27
CA ALA A 772 12.68 18.22 8.87
C ALA A 772 12.15 16.88 8.32
N ASP A 773 11.83 15.91 9.17
CA ASP A 773 11.08 14.72 8.77
C ASP A 773 9.63 15.07 8.40
N ARG A 774 8.93 15.87 9.23
CA ARG A 774 7.56 16.33 8.93
C ARG A 774 7.49 17.30 7.75
N LEU A 775 8.51 18.11 7.51
CA LEU A 775 8.60 18.94 6.29
C LEU A 775 8.54 18.10 5.01
N LEU A 776 9.02 16.86 5.05
CA LEU A 776 9.06 15.95 3.89
C LEU A 776 7.93 14.90 3.89
N ASP A 777 7.19 14.76 5.00
CA ASP A 777 6.00 13.91 5.13
C ASP A 777 4.67 14.69 4.94
N MET A 778 4.74 16.01 4.69
CA MET A 778 3.60 16.89 4.37
C MET A 778 3.67 17.47 2.94
N ASP A 779 4.32 16.75 2.03
CA ASP A 779 4.45 17.07 0.60
C ASP A 779 5.02 18.46 0.25
N PHE A 780 5.68 19.13 1.21
CA PHE A 780 6.36 20.41 0.96
C PHE A 780 7.72 20.27 0.24
N GLY A 781 8.19 19.05 -0.06
CA GLY A 781 9.49 18.80 -0.70
C GLY A 781 9.76 19.70 -1.93
N PRO A 782 8.87 19.71 -2.94
CA PRO A 782 9.03 20.56 -4.13
C PRO A 782 9.10 22.06 -3.85
N ILE A 783 8.29 22.49 -2.88
CA ILE A 783 8.21 23.89 -2.45
C ILE A 783 9.51 24.27 -1.72
N ILE A 784 10.08 23.36 -0.93
CA ILE A 784 11.38 23.52 -0.27
C ILE A 784 12.50 23.59 -1.31
N ASP A 785 12.51 22.72 -2.32
CA ASP A 785 13.53 22.77 -3.38
C ASP A 785 13.38 24.04 -4.24
N THR A 786 12.17 24.56 -4.45
CA THR A 786 11.92 25.89 -5.05
C THR A 786 12.44 27.04 -4.18
N ILE A 787 12.23 26.99 -2.87
CA ILE A 787 12.81 27.94 -1.91
C ILE A 787 14.35 27.85 -1.90
N LEU A 788 14.93 26.65 -1.96
CA LEU A 788 16.37 26.41 -2.04
C LEU A 788 16.97 26.94 -3.36
N LYS A 789 16.23 26.87 -4.47
CA LYS A 789 16.58 27.49 -5.77
C LYS A 789 16.59 29.04 -5.66
N ALA A 790 15.83 29.65 -4.73
CA ALA A 790 15.74 31.10 -4.52
C ALA A 790 16.71 31.69 -3.47
N ILE A 791 17.28 30.87 -2.58
CA ILE A 791 18.18 31.25 -1.49
C ILE A 791 19.66 31.12 -1.93
N PRO A 792 20.59 31.98 -1.44
CA PRO A 792 22.02 31.87 -1.76
C PRO A 792 22.61 30.52 -1.34
N ARG A 793 23.59 30.03 -2.11
CA ARG A 793 24.35 28.79 -1.80
C ARG A 793 25.38 28.99 -0.69
N GLU A 794 25.92 30.20 -0.55
CA GLU A 794 26.87 30.56 0.50
C GLU A 794 26.12 31.04 1.75
N ARG A 795 25.79 30.09 2.62
CA ARG A 795 25.01 30.25 3.85
C ARG A 795 25.42 29.17 4.86
N THR A 796 25.11 29.37 6.13
CA THR A 796 25.09 28.28 7.12
C THR A 796 23.70 27.67 7.17
N THR A 797 23.60 26.34 7.17
CA THR A 797 22.34 25.59 7.17
C THR A 797 22.24 24.68 8.40
N TYR A 798 21.11 24.76 9.10
CA TYR A 798 20.79 23.92 10.26
C TYR A 798 19.55 23.07 9.98
N LEU A 799 19.68 21.75 10.09
CA LEU A 799 18.59 20.79 9.91
C LEU A 799 18.33 20.09 11.25
N PHE A 800 17.13 20.24 11.80
CA PHE A 800 16.71 19.60 13.04
C PHE A 800 15.56 18.63 12.77
N SER A 801 15.68 17.41 13.26
CA SER A 801 14.73 16.32 13.01
C SER A 801 14.51 15.49 14.28
N ALA A 802 13.37 14.79 14.36
CA ALA A 802 13.19 13.72 15.34
C ALA A 802 13.72 12.37 14.80
N THR A 803 13.65 12.15 13.48
CA THR A 803 14.05 10.90 12.83
C THR A 803 14.91 11.13 11.58
N MET A 804 15.88 10.23 11.33
CA MET A 804 16.71 10.25 10.12
C MET A 804 16.16 9.29 9.06
N THR A 805 15.19 9.76 8.28
CA THR A 805 14.60 9.01 7.16
C THR A 805 15.45 9.11 5.88
N THR A 806 15.17 8.26 4.90
CA THR A 806 15.78 8.36 3.55
C THR A 806 15.40 9.66 2.84
N LYS A 807 14.17 10.19 3.04
CA LYS A 807 13.78 11.53 2.59
C LYS A 807 14.68 12.61 3.22
N VAL A 808 14.86 12.59 4.55
CA VAL A 808 15.73 13.55 5.25
C VAL A 808 17.19 13.44 4.77
N GLN A 809 17.68 12.25 4.43
CA GLN A 809 19.01 12.06 3.83
C GLN A 809 19.12 12.60 2.40
N LYS A 810 18.04 12.65 1.61
CA LYS A 810 18.02 13.39 0.33
C LYS A 810 18.14 14.90 0.58
N LEU A 811 17.26 15.45 1.43
CA LEU A 811 17.25 16.88 1.78
C LEU A 811 18.61 17.33 2.36
N GLN A 812 19.23 16.51 3.20
CA GLN A 812 20.59 16.72 3.71
C GLN A 812 21.60 17.00 2.59
N ARG A 813 21.59 16.17 1.54
CA ARG A 813 22.54 16.26 0.41
C ARG A 813 22.26 17.45 -0.52
N ALA A 814 21.02 17.92 -0.56
CA ALA A 814 20.60 19.07 -1.37
C ALA A 814 20.87 20.42 -0.68
N SER A 815 20.84 20.47 0.66
CA SER A 815 20.75 21.72 1.42
C SER A 815 21.93 22.07 2.33
N LEU A 816 22.76 21.10 2.76
CA LEU A 816 23.90 21.32 3.67
C LEU A 816 25.27 20.99 3.04
N SER A 817 26.33 21.64 3.54
CA SER A 817 27.72 21.45 3.11
C SER A 817 28.61 21.00 4.28
N ASN A 818 29.16 19.78 4.19
CA ASN A 818 29.99 19.16 5.23
C ASN A 818 29.43 19.28 6.68
N PRO A 819 28.16 18.92 6.93
CA PRO A 819 27.49 19.18 8.20
C PRO A 819 28.00 18.30 9.35
N VAL A 820 28.01 18.88 10.55
CA VAL A 820 28.22 18.15 11.81
C VAL A 820 26.93 17.43 12.19
N ARG A 821 26.99 16.12 12.44
CA ARG A 821 25.88 15.34 13.01
C ARG A 821 25.97 15.35 14.53
N VAL A 822 24.88 15.72 15.18
CA VAL A 822 24.69 15.73 16.64
C VAL A 822 23.46 14.88 16.94
N GLU A 823 23.58 13.84 17.75
CA GLU A 823 22.55 12.79 17.91
C GLU A 823 22.49 12.32 19.37
N VAL A 824 21.56 12.91 20.11
CA VAL A 824 21.47 12.86 21.58
C VAL A 824 20.58 11.72 22.09
N SER A 825 19.82 11.07 21.20
CA SER A 825 18.86 10.03 21.55
C SER A 825 19.03 8.78 20.69
N GLU A 826 18.97 7.61 21.32
CA GLU A 826 18.92 6.33 20.62
C GLU A 826 17.71 6.23 19.67
N LYS A 827 17.82 5.37 18.66
CA LYS A 827 16.82 5.25 17.60
C LYS A 827 15.50 4.69 18.13
N TYR A 828 14.47 5.53 18.14
CA TYR A 828 13.07 5.18 18.41
C TYR A 828 12.72 4.75 19.85
N SER A 829 13.51 5.13 20.86
CA SER A 829 13.12 4.95 22.26
C SER A 829 12.14 6.03 22.75
N THR A 830 11.27 5.66 23.69
CA THR A 830 10.50 6.59 24.53
C THR A 830 11.34 7.03 25.73
N VAL A 831 11.05 8.20 26.31
CA VAL A 831 11.69 8.68 27.54
C VAL A 831 11.56 7.63 28.65
N SER A 832 12.64 7.35 29.38
CA SER A 832 12.68 6.32 30.43
C SER A 832 11.71 6.57 31.60
N THR A 833 11.35 7.83 31.85
CA THR A 833 10.37 8.25 32.87
C THR A 833 8.90 8.11 32.45
N LEU A 834 8.64 7.65 31.21
CA LEU A 834 7.29 7.45 30.68
C LEU A 834 6.73 6.08 31.09
N LEU A 835 5.69 6.09 31.92
CA LEU A 835 4.87 4.91 32.21
C LEU A 835 3.88 4.70 31.04
N GLN A 836 3.77 3.47 30.54
CA GLN A 836 3.03 3.15 29.32
C GLN A 836 2.10 1.98 29.54
N TYR A 837 0.80 2.26 29.44
CA TYR A 837 -0.27 1.32 29.69
C TYR A 837 -1.12 1.10 28.44
N TYR A 838 -1.69 -0.09 28.33
CA TYR A 838 -2.82 -0.36 27.46
C TYR A 838 -4.05 -0.74 28.30
N LEU A 839 -5.24 -0.53 27.74
CA LEU A 839 -6.51 -0.94 28.32
C LEU A 839 -7.30 -1.62 27.21
N PHE A 840 -7.55 -2.92 27.36
CA PHE A 840 -8.19 -3.76 26.34
C PHE A 840 -9.71 -3.85 26.56
N MET A 841 -10.51 -3.63 25.51
CA MET A 841 -11.98 -3.65 25.61
C MET A 841 -12.69 -4.13 24.33
N PRO A 842 -13.98 -4.50 24.41
CA PRO A 842 -14.87 -4.50 23.25
C PRO A 842 -15.10 -3.07 22.73
N LEU A 843 -15.03 -2.86 21.41
CA LEU A 843 -15.31 -1.58 20.74
C LEU A 843 -16.60 -0.86 21.24
N PRO A 844 -17.75 -1.51 21.47
CA PRO A 844 -18.96 -0.82 21.96
C PRO A 844 -18.83 -0.19 23.36
N GLN A 845 -17.85 -0.62 24.17
CA GLN A 845 -17.64 -0.08 25.53
C GLN A 845 -16.56 1.01 25.57
N LYS A 846 -16.02 1.42 24.41
CA LYS A 846 -14.85 2.28 24.30
C LYS A 846 -15.05 3.68 24.91
N ASP A 847 -16.22 4.27 24.72
CA ASP A 847 -16.59 5.55 25.33
C ASP A 847 -16.70 5.44 26.87
N VAL A 848 -17.28 4.36 27.39
CA VAL A 848 -17.46 4.15 28.84
C VAL A 848 -16.11 4.09 29.56
N HIS A 849 -15.15 3.35 29.01
CA HIS A 849 -13.80 3.25 29.55
C HIS A 849 -13.00 4.56 29.42
N LEU A 850 -13.22 5.37 28.38
CA LEU A 850 -12.63 6.71 28.30
C LEU A 850 -13.11 7.58 29.47
N ILE A 851 -14.38 7.47 29.86
CA ILE A 851 -14.97 8.21 30.98
C ILE A 851 -14.52 7.67 32.34
N TYR A 852 -14.31 6.35 32.47
CA TYR A 852 -13.64 5.74 33.63
C TYR A 852 -12.22 6.29 33.82
N LEU A 853 -11.42 6.38 32.76
CA LEU A 853 -10.10 7.01 32.79
C LEU A 853 -10.17 8.51 33.09
N ALA A 854 -11.15 9.23 32.52
CA ALA A 854 -11.33 10.65 32.79
C ALA A 854 -11.71 10.92 34.26
N ASN A 855 -12.59 10.10 34.86
CA ASN A 855 -12.94 10.16 36.28
C ASN A 855 -11.70 9.93 37.17
N SER A 856 -11.05 8.77 37.02
CA SER A 856 -9.89 8.38 37.84
C SER A 856 -8.67 9.32 37.70
N LEU A 857 -8.58 10.09 36.60
CA LEU A 857 -7.50 11.04 36.34
C LEU A 857 -7.97 12.51 36.34
N THR A 858 -9.13 12.83 36.93
CA THR A 858 -9.74 14.19 36.96
C THR A 858 -8.81 15.29 37.49
N GLN A 859 -7.81 14.95 38.31
CA GLN A 859 -6.87 15.94 38.80
C GLN A 859 -5.81 16.35 37.78
N ASN A 860 -5.46 15.46 36.86
CA ASN A 860 -4.41 15.65 35.86
C ASN A 860 -4.84 16.55 34.69
N SER A 861 -3.85 17.09 33.99
CA SER A 861 -4.01 17.56 32.62
C SER A 861 -3.98 16.36 31.65
N ILE A 862 -4.95 16.30 30.73
CA ILE A 862 -5.16 15.15 29.84
C ILE A 862 -5.23 15.61 28.38
N ILE A 863 -4.49 14.94 27.50
CA ILE A 863 -4.67 15.04 26.04
C ILE A 863 -5.20 13.71 25.49
N ILE A 864 -6.28 13.77 24.72
CA ILE A 864 -6.98 12.61 24.16
C ILE A 864 -6.80 12.62 22.64
N PHE A 865 -6.20 11.57 22.08
CA PHE A 865 -5.93 11.47 20.65
C PHE A 865 -6.96 10.62 19.90
N THR A 866 -7.69 11.24 18.97
CA THR A 866 -8.65 10.58 18.06
C THR A 866 -8.12 10.54 16.63
N ARG A 867 -8.58 9.55 15.86
CA ARG A 867 -8.23 9.34 14.45
C ARG A 867 -8.95 10.34 13.53
N THR A 868 -10.24 10.62 13.81
CA THR A 868 -11.07 11.49 12.96
C THR A 868 -11.39 12.84 13.61
N VAL A 869 -11.73 13.82 12.76
CA VAL A 869 -12.24 15.15 13.18
C VAL A 869 -13.63 15.03 13.82
N HIS A 870 -14.47 14.13 13.29
CA HIS A 870 -15.80 13.85 13.82
C HIS A 870 -15.70 13.36 15.27
N ASP A 871 -14.80 12.42 15.57
CA ASP A 871 -14.63 11.90 16.92
C ASP A 871 -14.00 12.92 17.86
N ALA A 872 -13.09 13.78 17.38
CA ALA A 872 -12.57 14.89 18.18
C ALA A 872 -13.68 15.85 18.65
N GLN A 873 -14.71 16.07 17.81
CA GLN A 873 -15.90 16.85 18.17
C GLN A 873 -16.84 16.04 19.09
N ARG A 874 -17.25 14.84 18.67
CA ARG A 874 -18.19 13.96 19.40
C ARG A 874 -17.74 13.72 20.85
N VAL A 875 -16.48 13.32 21.02
CA VAL A 875 -15.88 13.07 22.34
C VAL A 875 -15.76 14.36 23.15
N SER A 876 -15.42 15.50 22.53
CA SER A 876 -15.41 16.81 23.22
C SER A 876 -16.80 17.29 23.66
N ILE A 877 -17.87 16.90 22.95
CA ILE A 877 -19.23 17.20 23.37
C ILE A 877 -19.63 16.27 24.51
N MET A 878 -19.50 14.96 24.32
CA MET A 878 -19.81 13.93 25.33
C MET A 878 -19.12 14.19 26.67
N LEU A 879 -17.82 14.52 26.65
CA LEU A 879 -17.06 14.91 27.85
C LEU A 879 -17.66 16.13 28.56
N ARG A 880 -18.05 17.17 27.82
CA ARG A 880 -18.69 18.37 28.40
C ARG A 880 -20.06 18.06 28.99
N THR A 881 -20.87 17.23 28.31
CA THR A 881 -22.18 16.77 28.81
C THR A 881 -22.04 15.99 30.11
N LEU A 882 -20.96 15.23 30.28
CA LEU A 882 -20.65 14.47 31.50
C LEU A 882 -19.99 15.30 32.61
N GLY A 883 -19.69 16.58 32.36
CA GLY A 883 -19.12 17.53 33.32
C GLY A 883 -17.63 17.82 33.16
N PHE A 884 -16.92 17.13 32.26
CA PHE A 884 -15.48 17.34 32.06
C PHE A 884 -15.20 18.62 31.26
N PRO A 885 -14.25 19.47 31.71
CA PRO A 885 -13.91 20.74 31.04
C PRO A 885 -13.02 20.50 29.80
N ALA A 886 -13.58 19.85 28.78
CA ALA A 886 -12.92 19.51 27.52
C ALA A 886 -12.96 20.61 26.45
N VAL A 887 -12.05 20.54 25.47
CA VAL A 887 -11.99 21.38 24.27
C VAL A 887 -11.53 20.56 23.05
N PRO A 888 -12.16 20.69 21.86
CA PRO A 888 -11.70 20.06 20.63
C PRO A 888 -10.54 20.84 19.98
N LEU A 889 -9.65 20.13 19.30
CA LEU A 889 -8.54 20.69 18.52
C LEU A 889 -8.30 19.86 17.25
N HIS A 890 -8.88 20.32 16.13
CA HIS A 890 -8.84 19.62 14.85
C HIS A 890 -8.66 20.58 13.65
N GLY A 891 -8.27 20.05 12.49
CA GLY A 891 -7.90 20.85 11.30
C GLY A 891 -9.01 21.76 10.76
N GLN A 892 -10.28 21.37 10.91
CA GLN A 892 -11.44 22.18 10.49
C GLN A 892 -11.74 23.41 11.40
N LEU A 893 -11.07 23.57 12.54
CA LEU A 893 -11.23 24.79 13.35
C LEU A 893 -10.50 25.97 12.72
N SER A 894 -11.11 27.17 12.77
CA SER A 894 -10.43 28.40 12.36
C SER A 894 -9.17 28.66 13.19
N GLN A 895 -8.18 29.37 12.63
CA GLN A 895 -6.89 29.61 13.29
C GLN A 895 -7.05 30.29 14.65
N SER A 896 -7.93 31.28 14.75
CA SER A 896 -8.29 31.95 16.00
C SER A 896 -8.95 31.00 17.02
N SER A 897 -9.79 30.06 16.55
CA SER A 897 -10.38 29.03 17.42
C SER A 897 -9.34 28.03 17.93
N ARG A 898 -8.37 27.61 17.10
CA ARG A 898 -7.28 26.71 17.51
C ARG A 898 -6.35 27.36 18.53
N LEU A 899 -5.97 28.62 18.32
CA LEU A 899 -5.18 29.40 19.28
C LEU A 899 -5.97 29.66 20.57
N GLY A 900 -7.26 29.98 20.49
CA GLY A 900 -8.13 30.16 21.65
C GLY A 900 -8.38 28.86 22.44
N ALA A 901 -8.43 27.70 21.78
CA ALA A 901 -8.49 26.39 22.42
C ALA A 901 -7.19 26.08 23.18
N LEU A 902 -6.04 26.27 22.53
CA LEU A 902 -4.73 26.08 23.16
C LEU A 902 -4.51 27.03 24.34
N ALA A 903 -4.92 28.30 24.23
CA ALA A 903 -4.83 29.27 25.32
C ALA A 903 -5.67 28.87 26.54
N LYS A 904 -6.90 28.36 26.33
CA LYS A 904 -7.78 27.86 27.40
C LYS A 904 -7.23 26.62 28.10
N PHE A 905 -6.46 25.78 27.39
CA PHE A 905 -5.73 24.66 27.98
C PHE A 905 -4.48 25.15 28.74
N LYS A 906 -3.67 26.02 28.13
CA LYS A 906 -2.41 26.55 28.70
C LYS A 906 -2.61 27.47 29.93
N SER A 907 -3.79 28.06 30.10
CA SER A 907 -4.17 28.77 31.33
C SER A 907 -4.76 27.88 32.43
N GLY A 908 -4.88 26.56 32.21
CA GLY A 908 -5.50 25.61 33.14
C GLY A 908 -7.03 25.69 33.22
N GLY A 909 -7.67 26.64 32.53
CA GLY A 909 -9.13 26.81 32.51
C GLY A 909 -9.90 25.66 31.85
N ARG A 910 -9.20 24.75 31.16
CA ARG A 910 -9.71 23.52 30.56
C ARG A 910 -8.68 22.40 30.74
N LYS A 911 -8.98 21.39 31.56
CA LYS A 911 -8.03 20.29 31.87
C LYS A 911 -7.89 19.25 30.76
N VAL A 912 -8.85 19.14 29.85
CA VAL A 912 -8.90 18.08 28.83
C VAL A 912 -8.87 18.66 27.42
N LEU A 913 -7.97 18.15 26.58
CA LEU A 913 -7.80 18.56 25.18
C LEU A 913 -7.99 17.34 24.27
N VAL A 914 -9.03 17.33 23.42
CA VAL A 914 -9.26 16.25 22.46
C VAL A 914 -8.74 16.69 21.10
N ALA A 915 -7.75 15.98 20.57
CA ALA A 915 -7.01 16.41 19.38
C ALA A 915 -6.84 15.30 18.35
N THR A 916 -6.79 15.67 17.07
CA THR A 916 -6.30 14.78 16.01
C THR A 916 -4.79 14.90 15.85
N ASP A 917 -4.18 13.87 15.25
CA ASP A 917 -2.76 13.84 14.91
C ASP A 917 -2.29 15.09 14.15
N VAL A 918 -3.02 15.48 13.10
CA VAL A 918 -2.66 16.62 12.23
C VAL A 918 -2.70 17.95 13.01
N ALA A 919 -3.66 18.11 13.92
CA ALA A 919 -3.89 19.38 14.61
C ALA A 919 -3.01 19.60 15.85
N SER A 920 -2.33 18.54 16.32
CA SER A 920 -1.48 18.50 17.52
C SER A 920 0.03 18.43 17.23
N ARG A 921 0.42 18.01 16.01
CA ARG A 921 1.82 18.12 15.52
C ARG A 921 2.24 19.60 15.46
N GLY A 922 3.52 19.86 15.74
CA GLY A 922 4.08 21.22 15.77
C GLY A 922 3.53 22.15 16.86
N LEU A 923 2.72 21.67 17.82
CA LEU A 923 2.27 22.50 18.95
C LEU A 923 3.17 22.36 20.18
N ASP A 924 3.57 23.51 20.76
CA ASP A 924 3.94 23.63 22.17
C ASP A 924 2.68 23.57 23.02
N ILE A 925 2.16 22.35 23.14
CA ILE A 925 1.21 22.00 24.19
C ILE A 925 2.04 21.95 25.48
N PRO A 926 1.68 22.73 26.52
CA PRO A 926 2.39 22.73 27.80
C PRO A 926 2.35 21.33 28.41
N HIS A 927 3.28 21.05 29.34
CA HIS A 927 3.44 19.75 29.99
C HIS A 927 2.09 19.12 30.37
N VAL A 928 1.76 18.01 29.71
CA VAL A 928 0.56 17.22 29.98
C VAL A 928 0.94 16.06 30.88
N ASP A 929 0.16 15.75 31.92
CA ASP A 929 0.48 14.66 32.84
C ASP A 929 0.07 13.28 32.27
N VAL A 930 -1.03 13.25 31.50
CA VAL A 930 -1.61 12.04 30.91
C VAL A 930 -1.86 12.21 29.42
N VAL A 931 -1.35 11.27 28.62
CA VAL A 931 -1.72 11.05 27.22
C VAL A 931 -2.68 9.87 27.15
N ILE A 932 -3.88 10.07 26.61
CA ILE A 932 -4.82 8.98 26.28
C ILE A 932 -4.87 8.82 24.75
N ASN A 933 -4.38 7.70 24.24
CA ASN A 933 -4.67 7.29 22.86
C ASN A 933 -6.07 6.69 22.84
N TYR A 934 -7.09 7.48 22.49
CA TYR A 934 -8.43 6.95 22.28
C TYR A 934 -8.44 6.04 21.04
N ASP A 935 -7.86 6.47 19.92
CA ASP A 935 -7.62 5.59 18.77
C ASP A 935 -6.13 5.24 18.65
N VAL A 936 -5.81 3.96 18.51
CA VAL A 936 -4.43 3.50 18.31
C VAL A 936 -3.87 4.08 16.99
N PRO A 937 -2.67 4.68 16.99
CA PRO A 937 -2.07 5.24 15.79
C PRO A 937 -1.63 4.13 14.82
N THR A 938 -1.75 4.38 13.52
CA THR A 938 -1.41 3.41 12.46
C THR A 938 0.10 3.16 12.30
N HIS A 939 0.93 4.10 12.78
CA HIS A 939 2.38 4.07 12.63
C HIS A 939 3.07 4.32 13.98
N SER A 940 4.08 3.52 14.31
CA SER A 940 4.82 3.58 15.59
C SER A 940 5.50 4.94 15.84
N LYS A 941 5.91 5.65 14.78
CA LYS A 941 6.42 7.03 14.88
C LYS A 941 5.41 7.97 15.53
N ASP A 942 4.13 7.81 15.19
CA ASP A 942 3.08 8.71 15.64
C ASP A 942 2.65 8.39 17.07
N TYR A 943 2.74 7.12 17.49
CA TYR A 943 2.72 6.77 18.91
C TYR A 943 3.80 7.55 19.68
N ILE A 944 5.07 7.49 19.25
CA ILE A 944 6.18 8.22 19.88
C ILE A 944 5.91 9.74 19.92
N HIS A 945 5.38 10.32 18.83
CA HIS A 945 5.02 11.75 18.76
C HIS A 945 3.87 12.18 19.69
N ARG A 946 2.93 11.27 19.97
CA ARG A 946 1.79 11.48 20.88
C ARG A 946 2.20 11.32 22.34
N VAL A 947 2.93 10.26 22.69
CA VAL A 947 3.37 10.04 24.08
C VAL A 947 4.46 11.02 24.51
N GLY A 948 5.30 11.48 23.56
CA GLY A 948 6.24 12.60 23.75
C GLY A 948 5.59 13.99 23.99
N ARG A 949 4.32 14.04 24.37
CA ARG A 949 3.61 15.22 24.91
C ARG A 949 3.62 15.24 26.44
N THR A 950 3.78 14.09 27.09
CA THR A 950 4.06 13.95 28.52
C THR A 950 5.54 13.58 28.74
N ALA A 951 5.96 13.33 29.99
CA ALA A 951 7.32 12.93 30.38
C ALA A 951 8.47 13.83 29.86
N ARG A 952 8.20 15.14 29.66
CA ARG A 952 9.19 16.14 29.20
C ARG A 952 9.99 16.72 30.37
N ALA A 953 11.25 17.10 30.09
CA ALA A 953 12.16 17.77 31.02
C ALA A 953 12.35 17.02 32.36
N GLY A 954 12.67 15.73 32.29
CA GLY A 954 13.03 14.90 33.45
C GLY A 954 11.87 14.46 34.36
N ARG A 955 10.64 14.95 34.13
CA ARG A 955 9.45 14.50 34.87
C ARG A 955 8.96 13.15 34.37
N SER A 956 8.26 12.41 35.21
CA SER A 956 7.47 11.25 34.80
C SER A 956 6.15 11.67 34.15
N GLY A 957 5.52 10.73 33.47
CA GLY A 957 4.25 10.94 32.75
C GLY A 957 3.57 9.62 32.43
N LYS A 958 2.26 9.64 32.18
CA LYS A 958 1.48 8.44 31.85
C LYS A 958 0.97 8.47 30.41
N SER A 959 1.19 7.40 29.68
CA SER A 959 0.47 7.07 28.43
C SER A 959 -0.51 5.94 28.71
N ILE A 960 -1.76 6.06 28.29
CA ILE A 960 -2.77 5.00 28.34
C ILE A 960 -3.38 4.86 26.95
N THR A 961 -3.39 3.64 26.41
CA THR A 961 -3.89 3.37 25.06
C THR A 961 -5.11 2.47 25.10
N LEU A 962 -6.22 2.93 24.53
CA LEU A 962 -7.45 2.13 24.42
C LEU A 962 -7.32 1.19 23.22
N VAL A 963 -7.39 -0.11 23.47
CA VAL A 963 -7.15 -1.18 22.50
C VAL A 963 -8.42 -1.97 22.32
N THR A 964 -9.01 -1.93 21.12
CA THR A 964 -10.15 -2.79 20.79
C THR A 964 -9.69 -4.11 20.22
N GLN A 965 -10.61 -5.05 20.01
CA GLN A 965 -10.34 -6.32 19.35
C GLN A 965 -9.72 -6.18 17.93
N TYR A 966 -9.77 -5.00 17.32
CA TYR A 966 -9.20 -4.70 16.01
C TYR A 966 -7.81 -4.02 16.06
N ASP A 967 -7.37 -3.51 17.21
CA ASP A 967 -6.14 -2.70 17.32
C ASP A 967 -4.91 -3.52 17.78
N VAL A 968 -5.06 -4.83 18.05
CA VAL A 968 -4.02 -5.70 18.64
C VAL A 968 -2.73 -5.73 17.81
N GLU A 969 -2.83 -5.88 16.48
CA GLU A 969 -1.65 -5.86 15.59
C GLU A 969 -0.92 -4.51 15.58
N LEU A 970 -1.66 -3.40 15.74
CA LEU A 970 -1.07 -2.06 15.81
C LEU A 970 -0.26 -1.90 17.09
N ILE A 971 -0.76 -2.42 18.21
CA ILE A 971 -0.06 -2.44 19.49
C ILE A 971 1.21 -3.29 19.41
N GLN A 972 1.13 -4.52 18.92
CA GLN A 972 2.31 -5.39 18.76
C GLN A 972 3.39 -4.76 17.85
N ARG A 973 2.97 -4.05 16.79
CA ARG A 973 3.86 -3.28 15.91
C ARG A 973 4.52 -2.09 16.63
N ILE A 974 3.80 -1.42 17.53
CA ILE A 974 4.34 -0.35 18.38
C ILE A 974 5.37 -0.93 19.37
N GLU A 975 5.00 -1.96 20.14
CA GLU A 975 5.88 -2.62 21.12
C GLU A 975 7.17 -3.18 20.48
N GLY A 976 7.04 -3.83 19.32
CA GLY A 976 8.19 -4.28 18.52
C GLY A 976 9.08 -3.15 17.99
N THR A 977 8.54 -1.93 17.84
CA THR A 977 9.35 -0.73 17.53
C THR A 977 10.04 -0.17 18.77
N LEU A 978 9.41 -0.29 19.95
CA LEU A 978 9.93 0.12 21.27
C LEU A 978 10.92 -0.90 21.87
N GLY A 979 11.66 -1.61 21.03
CA GLY A 979 12.65 -2.62 21.45
C GLY A 979 12.06 -3.90 22.05
N GLY A 980 10.77 -4.17 21.84
CA GLY A 980 10.07 -5.33 22.43
C GLY A 980 9.58 -5.12 23.86
N LYS A 981 9.63 -3.89 24.39
CA LYS A 981 9.01 -3.57 25.68
C LYS A 981 7.49 -3.63 25.56
N GLN A 982 6.88 -4.63 26.19
CA GLN A 982 5.43 -4.74 26.35
C GLN A 982 4.91 -3.61 27.24
N MET A 983 3.71 -3.12 26.95
CA MET A 983 2.98 -2.17 27.79
C MET A 983 2.28 -2.89 28.94
N GLU A 984 2.16 -2.21 30.09
CA GLU A 984 1.46 -2.75 31.26
C GLU A 984 -0.07 -2.66 31.05
N LEU A 985 -0.83 -3.63 31.58
CA LEU A 985 -2.29 -3.53 31.58
C LEU A 985 -2.72 -2.49 32.62
N TRP A 986 -3.56 -1.53 32.25
CA TRP A 986 -4.15 -0.59 33.21
C TRP A 986 -5.17 -1.32 34.10
N PRO A 987 -5.11 -1.19 35.43
CA PRO A 987 -6.09 -1.81 36.33
C PRO A 987 -7.47 -1.18 36.15
N ILE A 988 -8.50 -2.03 36.08
CA ILE A 988 -9.90 -1.61 35.90
C ILE A 988 -10.79 -2.16 37.02
N ASP A 989 -11.77 -1.36 37.41
CA ASP A 989 -12.88 -1.79 38.25
C ASP A 989 -14.11 -2.03 37.36
N ALA A 990 -14.58 -3.28 37.31
CA ALA A 990 -15.69 -3.67 36.45
C ALA A 990 -17.06 -3.16 36.95
N GLU A 991 -17.20 -2.90 38.26
CA GLU A 991 -18.44 -2.40 38.85
C GLU A 991 -18.60 -0.90 38.55
N GLU A 992 -17.53 -0.10 38.70
CA GLU A 992 -17.55 1.31 38.29
C GLU A 992 -17.83 1.47 36.78
N ILE A 993 -17.23 0.63 35.93
CA ILE A 993 -17.47 0.66 34.48
C ILE A 993 -18.92 0.29 34.14
N ALA A 994 -19.53 -0.67 34.85
CA ALA A 994 -20.94 -1.01 34.68
C ALA A 994 -21.87 0.15 35.05
N LEU A 995 -21.61 0.81 36.19
CA LEU A 995 -22.40 1.96 36.69
C LEU A 995 -22.33 3.18 35.77
N LEU A 996 -21.22 3.40 35.08
CA LEU A 996 -21.07 4.54 34.16
C LEU A 996 -21.82 4.37 32.83
N ARG A 997 -22.13 3.12 32.43
CA ARG A 997 -22.55 2.79 31.06
C ARG A 997 -23.76 3.57 30.56
N GLU A 998 -24.88 3.53 31.29
CA GLU A 998 -26.14 4.17 30.87
C GLU A 998 -25.99 5.68 30.66
N ARG A 999 -25.34 6.35 31.61
CA ARG A 999 -25.08 7.80 31.57
C ARG A 999 -24.16 8.20 30.41
N VAL A 1000 -23.20 7.33 30.05
CA VAL A 1000 -22.31 7.57 28.90
C VAL A 1000 -23.04 7.33 27.57
N ASP A 1001 -23.86 6.27 27.48
CA ASP A 1001 -24.69 5.99 26.29
C ASP A 1001 -25.69 7.13 26.02
N GLU A 1002 -26.28 7.74 27.08
CA GLU A 1002 -27.11 8.94 26.96
C GLU A 1002 -26.29 10.16 26.47
N ALA A 1003 -25.16 10.46 27.12
CA ALA A 1003 -24.31 11.59 26.73
C ALA A 1003 -23.77 11.47 25.29
N GLY A 1004 -23.52 10.24 24.81
CA GLY A 1004 -23.16 9.95 23.43
C GLY A 1004 -24.29 10.27 22.44
N ARG A 1005 -25.55 9.96 22.78
CA ARG A 1005 -26.73 10.33 21.98
C ARG A 1005 -26.93 11.85 21.93
N VAL A 1006 -26.77 12.54 23.07
CA VAL A 1006 -26.82 14.01 23.13
C VAL A 1006 -25.74 14.64 22.24
N ALA A 1007 -24.51 14.12 22.28
CA ALA A 1007 -23.42 14.60 21.44
C ALA A 1007 -23.69 14.46 19.93
N ILE A 1008 -24.26 13.33 19.51
CA ILE A 1008 -24.65 13.10 18.10
C ILE A 1008 -25.75 14.07 17.65
N ASN A 1009 -26.68 14.45 18.53
CA ASN A 1009 -27.72 15.42 18.21
C ASN A 1009 -27.18 16.87 18.16
N GLU A 1010 -26.34 17.29 19.12
CA GLU A 1010 -25.68 18.62 19.07
C GLU A 1010 -24.88 18.81 17.76
N MET A 1011 -24.21 17.76 17.27
CA MET A 1011 -23.49 17.80 15.99
C MET A 1011 -24.40 17.96 14.77
N LYS A 1012 -25.58 17.33 14.76
CA LYS A 1012 -26.58 17.49 13.68
C LYS A 1012 -27.12 18.92 13.62
N ASP A 1013 -27.45 19.50 14.78
CA ASP A 1013 -27.99 20.87 14.87
C ASP A 1013 -26.95 21.92 14.44
N GLN A 1014 -25.68 21.73 14.82
CA GLN A 1014 -24.57 22.55 14.34
C GLN A 1014 -24.38 22.41 12.82
N GLY A 1015 -24.51 21.19 12.27
CA GLY A 1015 -24.46 20.94 10.84
C GLY A 1015 -25.56 21.66 10.06
N MET A 1016 -26.82 21.58 10.52
CA MET A 1016 -27.95 22.26 9.86
C MET A 1016 -27.78 23.79 9.84
N ARG A 1017 -27.27 24.38 10.92
CA ARG A 1017 -27.03 25.84 11.00
C ARG A 1017 -25.96 26.34 10.01
N GLY A 1018 -25.01 25.49 9.60
CA GLY A 1018 -24.05 25.82 8.54
C GLY A 1018 -24.67 25.90 7.14
N GLY A 1019 -25.75 25.15 6.87
CA GLY A 1019 -26.31 24.96 5.53
C GLY A 1019 -27.19 26.08 4.97
N HIS A 1020 -27.41 27.18 5.70
CA HIS A 1020 -28.32 28.28 5.29
C HIS A 1020 -27.64 29.65 5.14
N GLY A 1021 -26.31 29.67 5.02
CA GLY A 1021 -25.51 30.89 4.95
C GLY A 1021 -25.50 31.68 3.63
N ASN A 1022 -26.17 31.24 2.54
CA ASN A 1022 -26.02 31.96 1.24
C ASN A 1022 -27.14 31.82 0.17
N LYS A 1023 -28.44 31.84 0.53
CA LYS A 1023 -29.51 31.83 -0.52
C LYS A 1023 -30.83 32.54 -0.20
N ARG A 1024 -30.78 33.79 0.30
CA ARG A 1024 -31.97 34.67 0.35
C ARG A 1024 -31.65 36.18 0.45
N ARG A 1025 -31.06 36.78 -0.60
CA ARG A 1025 -31.01 38.26 -0.75
C ARG A 1025 -30.72 38.76 -2.18
N ARG A 1026 -31.62 38.48 -3.13
CA ARG A 1026 -31.76 39.30 -4.35
C ARG A 1026 -33.16 39.14 -4.95
N ASP A 1027 -34.02 40.12 -4.68
CA ASP A 1027 -34.96 40.75 -5.63
C ASP A 1027 -35.93 41.70 -4.88
N GLY A 1028 -36.53 42.65 -5.61
CA GLY A 1028 -37.70 43.43 -5.16
C GLY A 1028 -37.39 44.71 -4.38
N GLY A 1029 -37.41 45.85 -5.07
CA GLY A 1029 -37.20 47.20 -4.53
C GLY A 1029 -38.11 47.60 -3.36
N GLY A 1030 -37.59 48.48 -2.50
CA GLY A 1030 -38.22 48.86 -1.23
C GLY A 1030 -39.15 50.07 -1.29
N ARG A 1031 -39.57 50.50 -0.09
CA ARG A 1031 -40.03 51.85 0.25
C ARG A 1031 -39.86 52.11 1.75
N ASP A 1032 -40.00 53.37 2.12
CA ASP A 1032 -39.80 53.89 3.47
C ASP A 1032 -40.95 53.56 4.45
N ASP A 1033 -40.83 54.16 5.64
CA ASP A 1033 -41.73 54.14 6.79
C ASP A 1033 -41.73 52.86 7.65
N ARG A 1034 -41.91 52.91 8.97
CA ARG A 1034 -41.55 53.85 10.05
C ARG A 1034 -42.16 53.26 11.33
N ASP A 1035 -41.48 53.45 12.46
CA ASP A 1035 -42.03 53.48 13.82
C ASP A 1035 -42.70 52.23 14.44
N ARG A 1036 -42.52 52.15 15.77
CA ARG A 1036 -43.33 51.46 16.80
C ARG A 1036 -43.25 49.93 16.99
N ASP A 1037 -42.58 49.56 18.09
CA ASP A 1037 -43.17 49.27 19.41
C ASP A 1037 -44.25 48.17 19.58
N ASP A 1038 -44.29 47.66 20.81
CA ASP A 1038 -45.35 46.91 21.50
C ASP A 1038 -45.66 45.43 21.14
N ASP A 1039 -44.97 44.53 21.85
CA ASP A 1039 -45.50 43.70 22.96
C ASP A 1039 -46.60 42.60 22.82
N VAL A 1040 -46.54 41.67 23.79
CA VAL A 1040 -47.68 41.01 24.49
C VAL A 1040 -48.43 39.80 23.84
N VAL A 1041 -47.94 38.62 24.24
CA VAL A 1041 -48.59 37.31 24.58
C VAL A 1041 -49.55 36.50 23.67
N GLU A 1042 -49.31 35.18 23.75
CA GLU A 1042 -50.20 33.99 23.85
C GLU A 1042 -51.37 33.65 22.90
N ALA A 1043 -51.34 32.38 22.49
CA ALA A 1043 -52.42 31.39 22.45
C ALA A 1043 -53.76 31.69 21.73
N GLY A 1044 -53.99 30.99 20.60
CA GLY A 1044 -55.30 30.96 19.93
C GLY A 1044 -55.44 29.92 18.80
N MET A 1045 -55.78 28.68 19.14
CA MET A 1045 -56.53 27.78 18.23
C MET A 1045 -58.03 28.21 18.20
N PRO A 1046 -58.92 27.71 17.31
CA PRO A 1046 -58.77 26.69 16.25
C PRO A 1046 -59.40 27.08 14.88
N THR A 1047 -59.34 26.21 13.86
CA THR A 1047 -60.52 25.50 13.30
C THR A 1047 -60.20 24.70 12.01
N LYS A 1048 -61.06 23.71 11.71
CA LYS A 1048 -60.97 22.82 10.53
C LYS A 1048 -61.81 23.37 9.36
N LYS A 1049 -61.42 23.05 8.12
CA LYS A 1049 -62.39 22.74 7.04
C LYS A 1049 -61.95 21.50 6.25
N ARG A 1050 -62.93 20.66 5.88
CA ARG A 1050 -62.75 19.41 5.12
C ARG A 1050 -63.41 19.52 3.74
N SER A 1051 -62.73 19.05 2.71
CA SER A 1051 -63.30 18.46 1.50
C SER A 1051 -62.28 17.44 0.97
N LYS A 1052 -62.58 16.14 0.92
CA LYS A 1052 -63.31 15.46 -0.16
C LYS A 1052 -62.65 15.75 -1.53
N GLY A 1053 -62.08 14.78 -2.27
CA GLY A 1053 -61.91 13.34 -2.03
C GLY A 1053 -62.46 12.46 -3.16
N ARG A 1054 -62.03 11.19 -3.20
CA ARG A 1054 -61.97 10.30 -4.38
C ARG A 1054 -60.86 10.69 -5.36
N ARG A 1055 -60.25 9.73 -6.08
CA ARG A 1055 -60.59 8.30 -6.19
C ARG A 1055 -59.47 7.41 -5.68
#